data_AF-A0A845RAJ7-F1
#
_entry.id   AF-A0A845RAJ7-F1
#
_cell.length_a   1.000
_cell.length_b   1.000
_cell.length_c   1.000
_cell.angle_alpha   90.00
_cell.angle_beta   90.00
_cell.angle_gamma   90.00
#
_symmetry.space_group_name_H-M   'P 1'
#
loop_
_entity.id
_entity.type
_entity.pdbx_description
1 polymer ?
#
loop_
_entity_poly.entity_id
_entity_poly.type
_entity_poly.pdbx_seq_one_letter_code
_entity_poly.pdbx_strand_id
1 'polypeptide(L)'
;MDHPASSAFILERQLELIRQYPDCHFMSYNPNYTHGAPDVVVSRSICLNRKSLLETLDNKRSFRTFARDVVPMLESQVYRGRECTYAALQGSGLWTDSEAYIIQEAVSSGGQGTFYLGRDNEAEVFNALNPDREYLVSGFIASNIPLNLHAVIYDEDSLLFPGSIQVIVPSGQRLLYRGADFPAYQALPSEIRKAFLSAARPLCEAVRATGYRGVLGVDGIWTKRGIFLLEVNDRFQGSTHLLNRALLETGLPSVQECTMASFRHEAVSPELRERVEVVSVPYSSFSQIYEDGGFHGHYLLNRAREKNVPFELLLDGYRENQDTENCACQYTMVFRDNILSPCDRDQAVRLHPSLPAPSPAWRKSIRVRSLTELKIGLANQGTIILPQAADYIRTHGGMREGTYFSLDLLVDGTYMNTPLSCKLVGCSPYALSLRRSGDGLCLLYFGEELADVEYDARYSQSCSRTAAGIPLERISFLATDRLRLQNNPYCTFPRHGMGCRFCEVTDTDQGFSQADILETIDHWFSMRPRPFRHILIGGASNEPGRERETILAMCRRIRSYSRMPIYLMCLPPRKQDDIQAYAEAGVTEFAFNMELYDRTLALRYMPGKGRISRERYLNALSWAAECVGKMGAVRCSFIAGLEPMESLLEGVEAVCRLGAAPILSPFRPVPFTDMQDVVPPSNEWFLELTQRAEEICRHYSLTLGPSCPACRNNTLTIVEPREALDFRRTAYSEF
;
A
#
# COMPACT_ATOMS: atom_id res chain seq x y z
N MET A 1 26.49 9.60 -23.67
CA MET A 1 25.17 10.13 -23.24
C MET A 1 24.09 9.18 -23.74
N ASP A 2 23.03 9.00 -22.96
CA ASP A 2 21.97 8.00 -23.20
C ASP A 2 21.09 8.32 -24.42
N HIS A 3 21.02 9.60 -24.86
CA HIS A 3 20.33 10.00 -26.09
C HIS A 3 21.05 11.15 -26.84
N PRO A 4 21.38 11.01 -28.14
CA PRO A 4 22.09 12.05 -28.92
C PRO A 4 21.37 13.40 -29.00
N ALA A 5 20.04 13.42 -29.05
CA ALA A 5 19.28 14.67 -29.17
C ALA A 5 19.33 15.51 -27.89
N SER A 6 19.20 14.87 -26.71
CA SER A 6 19.30 15.56 -25.42
C SER A 6 20.70 16.14 -25.22
N SER A 7 21.72 15.38 -25.63
CA SER A 7 23.12 15.81 -25.65
C SER A 7 23.33 17.09 -26.44
N ALA A 8 22.81 17.12 -27.66
CA ALA A 8 22.91 18.25 -28.56
C ALA A 8 22.18 19.48 -27.99
N PHE A 9 20.98 19.28 -27.44
CA PHE A 9 20.21 20.34 -26.81
C PHE A 9 20.95 20.97 -25.62
N ILE A 10 21.46 20.17 -24.68
CA ILE A 10 22.21 20.68 -23.51
C ILE A 10 23.41 21.50 -23.98
N LEU A 11 24.18 20.95 -24.94
CA LEU A 11 25.35 21.62 -25.48
C LEU A 11 25.01 22.94 -26.18
N GLU A 12 23.97 22.95 -27.02
CA GLU A 12 23.50 24.15 -27.71
C GLU A 12 23.12 25.24 -26.71
N ARG A 13 22.35 24.91 -25.68
CA ARG A 13 21.95 25.85 -24.62
C ARG A 13 23.15 26.37 -23.82
N GLN A 14 24.14 25.52 -23.53
CA GLN A 14 25.37 25.97 -22.88
C GLN A 14 26.14 26.96 -23.76
N LEU A 15 26.28 26.69 -25.06
CA LEU A 15 26.97 27.58 -26.00
C LEU A 15 26.23 28.92 -26.16
N GLU A 16 24.90 28.91 -26.18
CA GLU A 16 24.08 30.13 -26.17
C GLU A 16 24.30 30.96 -24.90
N LEU A 17 24.28 30.30 -23.73
CA LEU A 17 24.53 30.96 -22.44
C LEU A 17 25.93 31.54 -22.35
N ILE A 18 26.96 30.90 -22.93
CA ILE A 18 28.32 31.45 -22.99
C ILE A 18 28.37 32.73 -23.85
N ARG A 19 27.64 32.76 -24.97
CA ARG A 19 27.58 33.96 -25.82
C ARG A 19 26.87 35.11 -25.10
N GLN A 20 25.82 34.80 -24.34
CA GLN A 20 25.03 35.80 -23.61
C GLN A 20 25.72 36.28 -22.32
N TYR A 21 26.39 35.37 -21.62
CA TYR A 21 27.04 35.59 -20.33
C TYR A 21 28.46 35.01 -20.37
N PRO A 22 29.47 35.78 -20.80
CA PRO A 22 30.84 35.29 -21.01
C PRO A 22 31.50 34.67 -19.77
N ASP A 23 31.12 35.15 -18.59
CA ASP A 23 31.62 34.74 -17.27
C ASP A 23 30.78 33.62 -16.62
N CYS A 24 29.86 33.00 -17.36
CA CYS A 24 29.06 31.92 -16.81
C CYS A 24 29.89 30.65 -16.55
N HIS A 25 29.53 29.93 -15.49
CA HIS A 25 30.09 28.64 -15.13
C HIS A 25 28.96 27.61 -15.05
N PHE A 26 29.27 26.35 -15.37
CA PHE A 26 28.29 25.27 -15.39
C PHE A 26 28.61 24.19 -14.37
N MET A 27 27.61 23.80 -13.61
CA MET A 27 27.64 22.57 -12.82
C MET A 27 26.65 21.59 -13.44
N SER A 28 27.16 20.53 -14.07
CA SER A 28 26.32 19.53 -14.73
C SER A 28 25.62 18.65 -13.70
N TYR A 29 24.34 18.32 -13.94
CA TYR A 29 23.63 17.30 -13.15
C TYR A 29 24.39 15.96 -13.18
N ASN A 30 24.88 15.58 -14.36
CA ASN A 30 25.77 14.45 -14.56
C ASN A 30 27.10 14.94 -15.16
N PRO A 31 28.21 14.94 -14.38
CA PRO A 31 29.52 15.41 -14.84
C PRO A 31 30.07 14.62 -16.05
N ASN A 32 29.66 13.36 -16.23
CA ASN A 32 30.08 12.52 -17.36
C ASN A 32 29.76 13.14 -18.73
N TYR A 33 28.78 14.04 -18.80
CA TYR A 33 28.36 14.66 -20.06
C TYR A 33 29.34 15.75 -20.54
N THR A 34 30.21 16.23 -19.66
CA THR A 34 31.13 17.33 -19.96
C THR A 34 32.38 16.88 -20.74
N HIS A 35 32.89 15.67 -20.52
CA HIS A 35 34.17 15.23 -21.11
C HIS A 35 34.18 15.06 -22.64
N GLY A 36 33.02 15.13 -23.30
CA GLY A 36 32.90 15.13 -24.76
C GLY A 36 32.47 16.47 -25.35
N ALA A 37 32.35 17.52 -24.53
CA ALA A 37 31.92 18.85 -24.97
C ALA A 37 33.11 19.65 -25.54
N PRO A 38 32.85 20.73 -26.33
CA PRO A 38 33.89 21.63 -26.79
C PRO A 38 34.65 22.30 -25.63
N ASP A 39 35.93 22.62 -25.84
CA ASP A 39 36.82 23.20 -24.81
C ASP A 39 36.26 24.45 -24.13
N VAL A 40 35.49 25.26 -24.85
CA VAL A 40 34.85 26.46 -24.32
C VAL A 40 33.83 26.16 -23.21
N VAL A 41 33.19 24.99 -23.26
CA VAL A 41 32.26 24.48 -22.24
C VAL A 41 33.03 23.78 -21.12
N VAL A 42 34.00 22.95 -21.47
CA VAL A 42 34.82 22.21 -20.49
C VAL A 42 35.56 23.16 -19.56
N SER A 43 36.19 24.20 -20.10
CA SER A 43 36.92 25.23 -19.32
C SER A 43 36.02 26.05 -18.38
N ARG A 44 34.71 26.05 -18.59
CA ARG A 44 33.71 26.74 -17.74
C ARG A 44 32.98 25.79 -16.80
N SER A 45 33.22 24.49 -16.91
CA SER A 45 32.56 23.51 -16.07
C SER A 45 33.27 23.41 -14.72
N ILE A 46 32.52 23.59 -13.64
CA ILE A 46 32.99 23.42 -12.26
C ILE A 46 32.63 22.03 -11.75
N CYS A 47 33.31 21.60 -10.70
CA CYS A 47 33.06 20.32 -10.04
C CYS A 47 33.20 19.10 -10.97
N LEU A 48 34.24 19.10 -11.81
CA LEU A 48 34.52 18.04 -12.78
C LEU A 48 35.72 17.20 -12.31
N ASN A 49 35.48 15.92 -12.01
CA ASN A 49 36.55 14.96 -11.73
C ASN A 49 37.26 14.52 -13.02
N ARG A 50 38.33 13.73 -12.88
CA ARG A 50 39.04 13.14 -14.02
C ARG A 50 38.16 12.11 -14.74
N LYS A 51 38.17 12.14 -16.08
CA LYS A 51 37.38 11.24 -16.94
C LYS A 51 37.53 9.77 -16.58
N SER A 52 38.77 9.29 -16.44
CA SER A 52 39.06 7.88 -16.15
C SER A 52 38.44 7.40 -14.83
N LEU A 53 38.30 8.30 -13.85
CA LEU A 53 37.70 7.99 -12.57
C LEU A 53 36.19 7.87 -12.69
N LEU A 54 35.54 8.82 -13.35
CA LEU A 54 34.11 8.78 -13.62
C LEU A 54 33.73 7.54 -14.45
N GLU A 55 34.48 7.24 -15.52
CA GLU A 55 34.27 6.03 -16.33
C GLU A 55 34.40 4.72 -15.53
N THR A 56 35.27 4.70 -14.51
CA THR A 56 35.45 3.53 -13.64
C THR A 56 34.24 3.34 -12.71
N LEU A 57 33.67 4.42 -12.20
CA LEU A 57 32.54 4.39 -11.26
C LEU A 57 31.19 4.20 -11.96
N ASP A 58 30.98 4.86 -13.10
CA ASP A 58 29.73 4.78 -13.90
C ASP A 58 29.55 3.40 -14.56
N ASN A 59 30.64 2.71 -14.87
CA ASN A 59 30.58 1.36 -15.42
C ASN A 59 30.41 0.31 -14.31
N LYS A 60 29.25 -0.36 -14.30
CA LYS A 60 28.85 -1.36 -13.30
C LYS A 60 29.86 -2.50 -13.16
N ARG A 61 30.58 -2.89 -14.22
CA ARG A 61 31.57 -3.99 -14.16
C ARG A 61 32.86 -3.54 -13.46
N SER A 62 33.40 -2.40 -13.87
CA SER A 62 34.59 -1.85 -13.22
C SER A 62 34.30 -1.45 -11.78
N PHE A 63 33.14 -0.85 -11.51
CA PHE A 63 32.70 -0.54 -10.15
C PHE A 63 32.64 -1.80 -9.26
N ARG A 64 32.02 -2.88 -9.74
CA ARG A 64 31.95 -4.14 -8.97
C ARG A 64 33.31 -4.75 -8.73
N THR A 65 34.26 -4.56 -9.64
CA THR A 65 35.65 -5.00 -9.45
C THR A 65 36.35 -4.13 -8.40
N PHE A 66 36.13 -2.82 -8.43
CA PHE A 66 36.64 -1.86 -7.46
C PHE A 66 36.08 -2.08 -6.04
N ALA A 67 34.80 -2.40 -5.92
CA ALA A 67 34.08 -2.46 -4.65
C ALA A 67 34.07 -3.88 -4.00
N ARG A 68 34.41 -4.94 -4.76
CA ARG A 68 34.26 -6.34 -4.34
C ARG A 68 34.83 -6.66 -2.96
N ASP A 69 36.02 -6.14 -2.66
CA ASP A 69 36.76 -6.46 -1.44
C ASP A 69 36.49 -5.44 -0.31
N VAL A 70 35.65 -4.43 -0.59
CA VAL A 70 35.37 -3.31 0.32
C VAL A 70 33.96 -3.40 0.91
N VAL A 71 32.99 -3.91 0.15
CA VAL A 71 31.56 -3.90 0.53
C VAL A 71 30.84 -5.20 0.18
N PRO A 72 29.78 -5.55 0.92
CA PRO A 72 28.94 -6.68 0.55
C PRO A 72 28.19 -6.37 -0.75
N MET A 73 28.37 -7.20 -1.77
CA MET A 73 27.66 -7.08 -3.06
C MET A 73 26.92 -8.37 -3.38
N LEU A 74 25.80 -8.27 -4.09
CA LEU A 74 25.14 -9.45 -4.65
C LEU A 74 26.09 -10.19 -5.59
N GLU A 75 25.91 -11.49 -5.77
CA GLU A 75 26.62 -12.22 -6.81
C GLU A 75 26.10 -11.81 -8.20
N SER A 76 27.01 -11.73 -9.17
CA SER A 76 26.65 -11.47 -10.56
C SER A 76 27.59 -12.19 -11.52
N GLN A 77 27.05 -12.66 -12.62
CA GLN A 77 27.79 -13.33 -13.69
C GLN A 77 27.67 -12.53 -15.00
N VAL A 78 28.53 -12.79 -15.98
CA VAL A 78 28.49 -12.12 -17.29
C VAL A 78 28.02 -13.11 -18.34
N TYR A 79 27.00 -12.72 -19.09
CA TYR A 79 26.41 -13.51 -20.17
C TYR A 79 26.34 -12.68 -21.45
N ARG A 80 26.45 -13.32 -22.61
CA ARG A 80 26.05 -12.69 -23.88
C ARG A 80 24.53 -12.68 -23.99
N GLY A 81 23.96 -11.70 -24.69
CA GLY A 81 22.51 -11.61 -24.85
C GLY A 81 21.85 -12.90 -25.36
N ARG A 82 22.52 -13.62 -26.29
CA ARG A 82 22.03 -14.91 -26.81
C ARG A 82 22.02 -16.07 -25.80
N GLU A 83 22.73 -15.92 -24.68
CA GLU A 83 22.86 -16.93 -23.62
C GLU A 83 21.89 -16.65 -22.46
N CYS A 84 21.24 -15.49 -22.45
CA CYS A 84 20.31 -15.06 -21.41
C CYS A 84 18.92 -15.72 -21.54
N THR A 85 18.85 -17.05 -21.55
CA THR A 85 17.59 -17.80 -21.50
C THR A 85 17.21 -18.13 -20.06
N TYR A 86 15.91 -18.29 -19.79
CA TYR A 86 15.42 -18.59 -18.44
C TYR A 86 16.04 -19.89 -17.91
N ALA A 87 16.09 -20.94 -18.75
CA ALA A 87 16.68 -22.22 -18.39
C ALA A 87 18.19 -22.12 -18.08
N ALA A 88 18.94 -21.31 -18.84
CA ALA A 88 20.37 -21.10 -18.59
C ALA A 88 20.61 -20.36 -17.27
N LEU A 89 19.80 -19.32 -16.99
CA LEU A 89 19.92 -18.56 -15.75
C LEU A 89 19.44 -19.36 -14.53
N GLN A 90 18.42 -20.22 -14.69
CA GLN A 90 18.01 -21.17 -13.66
C GLN A 90 19.15 -22.13 -13.26
N GLY A 91 19.98 -22.54 -14.22
CA GLY A 91 21.16 -23.37 -13.98
C GLY A 91 22.38 -22.62 -13.42
N SER A 92 22.35 -21.29 -13.32
CA SER A 92 23.52 -20.46 -12.96
C SER A 92 23.93 -20.52 -11.48
N GLY A 93 23.02 -20.96 -10.60
CA GLY A 93 23.23 -20.95 -9.15
C GLY A 93 23.08 -19.56 -8.50
N LEU A 94 22.75 -18.51 -9.26
CA LEU A 94 22.51 -17.17 -8.73
C LEU A 94 21.35 -17.18 -7.73
N TRP A 95 21.54 -16.50 -6.60
CA TRP A 95 20.52 -16.44 -5.56
C TRP A 95 19.31 -15.59 -5.98
N THR A 96 18.13 -16.20 -5.99
CA THR A 96 16.81 -15.56 -6.12
C THR A 96 15.83 -16.15 -5.10
N ASP A 97 14.76 -15.44 -4.76
CA ASP A 97 13.63 -15.92 -3.96
C ASP A 97 12.28 -15.90 -4.71
N SER A 98 12.31 -15.59 -6.01
CA SER A 98 11.13 -15.50 -6.87
C SER A 98 11.30 -16.22 -8.22
N GLU A 99 12.38 -17.00 -8.36
CA GLU A 99 12.78 -17.65 -9.61
C GLU A 99 12.91 -16.67 -10.80
N ALA A 100 13.32 -15.43 -10.55
CA ALA A 100 13.50 -14.42 -11.59
C ALA A 100 14.93 -13.86 -11.58
N TYR A 101 15.32 -13.22 -12.68
CA TYR A 101 16.67 -12.72 -12.91
C TYR A 101 16.67 -11.29 -13.42
N ILE A 102 17.74 -10.57 -13.11
CA ILE A 102 18.00 -9.22 -13.57
C ILE A 102 19.16 -9.23 -14.56
N ILE A 103 18.92 -8.72 -15.76
CA ILE A 103 19.90 -8.60 -16.84
C ILE A 103 20.17 -7.11 -17.06
N GLN A 104 21.43 -6.70 -16.89
CA GLN A 104 21.81 -5.28 -16.88
C GLN A 104 22.92 -4.96 -17.87
N GLU A 105 22.73 -3.85 -18.59
CA GLU A 105 23.81 -3.21 -19.35
C GLU A 105 24.87 -2.64 -18.41
N ALA A 106 26.15 -2.67 -18.82
CA ALA A 106 27.26 -2.18 -18.01
C ALA A 106 27.19 -0.67 -17.73
N VAL A 107 26.61 0.12 -18.63
CA VAL A 107 26.40 1.57 -18.49
C VAL A 107 24.96 1.85 -18.89
N SER A 108 24.17 2.36 -17.95
CA SER A 108 22.78 2.78 -18.18
C SER A 108 22.28 3.63 -17.02
N SER A 109 21.24 4.45 -17.26
CA SER A 109 20.60 5.29 -16.25
C SER A 109 19.11 4.99 -16.08
N GLY A 110 18.58 5.26 -14.88
CA GLY A 110 17.14 5.19 -14.58
C GLY A 110 16.49 3.81 -14.74
N GLY A 111 17.29 2.74 -14.81
CA GLY A 111 16.79 1.37 -15.06
C GLY A 111 16.52 1.04 -16.53
N GLN A 112 16.80 1.95 -17.49
CA GLN A 112 16.51 1.70 -18.91
C GLN A 112 17.30 0.51 -19.48
N GLY A 113 18.51 0.27 -19.01
CA GLY A 113 19.30 -0.91 -19.37
C GLY A 113 19.12 -2.10 -18.42
N THR A 114 18.06 -2.12 -17.61
CA THR A 114 17.79 -3.18 -16.61
C THR A 114 16.53 -3.95 -16.98
N PHE A 115 16.70 -5.21 -17.35
CA PHE A 115 15.64 -6.11 -17.78
C PHE A 115 15.31 -7.12 -16.69
N TYR A 116 14.01 -7.35 -16.49
CA TYR A 116 13.47 -8.38 -15.60
C TYR A 116 13.11 -9.63 -16.42
N LEU A 117 13.73 -10.76 -16.11
CA LEU A 117 13.44 -12.05 -16.73
C LEU A 117 12.75 -12.97 -15.72
N GLY A 118 11.51 -13.32 -16.01
CA GLY A 118 10.78 -14.43 -15.41
C GLY A 118 10.48 -15.51 -16.45
N ARG A 119 9.76 -16.55 -16.05
CA ARG A 119 9.40 -17.67 -16.93
C ARG A 119 8.48 -17.24 -18.07
N ASP A 120 7.56 -16.33 -17.78
CA ASP A 120 6.44 -16.00 -18.69
C ASP A 120 6.78 -14.87 -19.68
N ASN A 121 7.95 -14.24 -19.57
CA ASN A 121 8.33 -13.09 -20.40
C ASN A 121 9.66 -13.28 -21.15
N GLU A 122 10.14 -14.52 -21.24
CA GLU A 122 11.44 -14.84 -21.84
C GLU A 122 11.54 -14.35 -23.29
N ALA A 123 10.49 -14.56 -24.09
CA ALA A 123 10.50 -14.20 -25.50
C ALA A 123 10.64 -12.69 -25.69
N GLU A 124 9.93 -11.88 -24.91
CA GLU A 124 9.99 -10.42 -24.97
C GLU A 124 11.34 -9.88 -24.53
N VAL A 125 11.89 -10.42 -23.43
CA VAL A 125 13.22 -10.02 -22.93
C VAL A 125 14.28 -10.38 -23.95
N PHE A 126 14.28 -11.61 -24.45
CA PHE A 126 15.28 -12.09 -25.43
C PHE A 126 15.30 -11.24 -26.70
N ASN A 127 14.13 -10.83 -27.20
CA ASN A 127 14.02 -9.96 -28.36
C ASN A 127 14.50 -8.53 -28.12
N ALA A 128 14.52 -8.07 -26.86
CA ALA A 128 15.01 -6.75 -26.49
C ALA A 128 16.53 -6.70 -26.30
N LEU A 129 17.18 -7.86 -26.11
CA LEU A 129 18.63 -7.94 -25.90
C LEU A 129 19.37 -7.97 -27.24
N ASN A 130 20.48 -7.23 -27.32
CA ASN A 130 21.46 -7.45 -28.37
C ASN A 130 22.18 -8.81 -28.16
N PRO A 131 22.13 -9.76 -29.12
CA PRO A 131 22.64 -11.13 -28.93
C PRO A 131 24.15 -11.23 -28.63
N ASP A 132 24.95 -10.33 -29.17
CA ASP A 132 26.42 -10.37 -29.06
C ASP A 132 26.97 -9.47 -27.96
N ARG A 133 26.12 -8.62 -27.38
CA ARG A 133 26.49 -7.74 -26.26
C ARG A 133 26.58 -8.56 -24.97
N GLU A 134 27.53 -8.19 -24.12
CA GLU A 134 27.65 -8.74 -22.76
C GLU A 134 26.77 -7.97 -21.78
N TYR A 135 26.11 -8.70 -20.89
CA TYR A 135 25.26 -8.20 -19.82
C TYR A 135 25.74 -8.73 -18.47
N LEU A 136 25.54 -7.94 -17.43
CA LEU A 136 25.67 -8.37 -16.06
C LEU A 136 24.36 -9.00 -15.60
N VAL A 137 24.42 -10.22 -15.10
CA VAL A 137 23.24 -10.99 -14.68
C VAL A 137 23.31 -11.28 -13.19
N SER A 138 22.21 -11.05 -12.47
CA SER A 138 22.03 -11.40 -11.06
C SER A 138 20.66 -12.04 -10.83
N GLY A 139 20.50 -12.76 -9.72
CA GLY A 139 19.18 -13.22 -9.30
C GLY A 139 18.35 -12.04 -8.80
N PHE A 140 17.06 -12.02 -9.14
CA PHE A 140 16.12 -11.03 -8.62
C PHE A 140 15.72 -11.43 -7.20
N ILE A 141 15.80 -10.49 -6.27
CA ILE A 141 15.33 -10.67 -4.89
C ILE A 141 14.03 -9.89 -4.76
N ALA A 142 12.89 -10.55 -4.76
CA ALA A 142 11.58 -9.90 -4.59
C ALA A 142 11.40 -9.40 -3.15
N SER A 143 11.90 -10.15 -2.16
CA SER A 143 11.82 -9.78 -0.73
C SER A 143 12.97 -8.84 -0.34
N ASN A 144 12.94 -7.61 -0.86
CA ASN A 144 13.96 -6.60 -0.57
C ASN A 144 13.39 -5.19 -0.29
N ILE A 145 14.15 -4.40 0.47
CA ILE A 145 13.94 -2.95 0.62
C ILE A 145 15.03 -2.24 -0.18
N PRO A 146 14.70 -1.57 -1.30
CA PRO A 146 15.68 -0.83 -2.09
C PRO A 146 16.00 0.50 -1.41
N LEU A 147 17.28 0.74 -1.15
CA LEU A 147 17.80 1.85 -0.35
C LEU A 147 18.71 2.72 -1.18
N ASN A 148 18.65 4.02 -0.91
CA ASN A 148 19.51 5.02 -1.52
C ASN A 148 20.10 5.96 -0.44
N LEU A 149 21.35 6.36 -0.65
CA LEU A 149 22.08 7.30 0.21
C LEU A 149 22.82 8.33 -0.65
N HIS A 150 22.81 9.59 -0.21
CA HIS A 150 23.67 10.62 -0.80
C HIS A 150 24.89 10.82 0.08
N ALA A 151 26.05 10.98 -0.54
CA ALA A 151 27.28 11.40 0.09
C ALA A 151 27.90 12.57 -0.68
N VAL A 152 28.68 13.40 -0.01
CA VAL A 152 29.61 14.33 -0.66
C VAL A 152 31.01 14.04 -0.13
N ILE A 153 31.92 13.72 -1.04
CA ILE A 153 33.29 13.32 -0.73
C ILE A 153 34.19 14.56 -0.68
N TYR A 154 34.86 14.79 0.45
CA TYR A 154 35.82 15.89 0.68
C TYR A 154 37.26 15.36 0.72
N ASP A 155 38.24 16.24 0.99
CA ASP A 155 39.64 15.83 1.07
C ASP A 155 39.92 14.83 2.16
N GLU A 156 39.48 15.12 3.38
CA GLU A 156 39.79 14.31 4.57
C GLU A 156 38.62 13.48 5.08
N ASP A 157 37.42 13.65 4.50
CA ASP A 157 36.22 12.96 4.99
C ASP A 157 35.10 12.87 3.93
N SER A 158 33.96 12.31 4.31
CA SER A 158 32.73 12.26 3.54
C SER A 158 31.54 12.72 4.39
N LEU A 159 30.67 13.54 3.81
CA LEU A 159 29.41 13.97 4.43
C LEU A 159 28.29 13.08 3.92
N LEU A 160 27.69 12.28 4.80
CA LEU A 160 26.58 11.37 4.47
C LEU A 160 25.25 12.02 4.86
N PHE A 161 24.30 12.05 3.94
CA PHE A 161 22.97 12.61 4.14
C PHE A 161 21.97 11.52 4.53
N PRO A 162 20.77 11.88 5.04
CA PRO A 162 19.72 10.89 5.29
C PRO A 162 19.41 10.08 4.03
N GLY A 163 19.18 8.78 4.21
CA GLY A 163 18.80 7.88 3.12
C GLY A 163 17.32 7.96 2.77
N SER A 164 16.96 7.29 1.67
CA SER A 164 15.58 7.11 1.21
C SER A 164 15.36 5.67 0.75
N ILE A 165 14.10 5.23 0.71
CA ILE A 165 13.72 4.01 -0.03
C ILE A 165 13.48 4.39 -1.49
N GLN A 166 14.07 3.64 -2.43
CA GLN A 166 13.84 3.88 -3.87
C GLN A 166 12.49 3.31 -4.31
N VAL A 167 11.75 4.07 -5.11
CA VAL A 167 10.53 3.58 -5.75
C VAL A 167 10.92 2.94 -7.09
N ILE A 168 10.92 1.62 -7.15
CA ILE A 168 11.19 0.86 -8.37
C ILE A 168 9.88 0.20 -8.83
N VAL A 169 9.47 0.46 -10.07
CA VAL A 169 8.22 -0.07 -10.63
C VAL A 169 8.51 -0.87 -11.91
N PRO A 170 7.96 -2.09 -12.04
CA PRO A 170 7.97 -2.81 -13.30
C PRO A 170 7.21 -2.05 -14.39
N SER A 171 7.84 -1.85 -15.54
CA SER A 171 7.27 -1.17 -16.71
C SER A 171 7.60 -1.99 -17.95
N GLY A 172 6.65 -2.83 -18.38
CA GLY A 172 6.93 -3.88 -19.36
C GLY A 172 8.00 -4.83 -18.82
N GLN A 173 9.08 -5.05 -19.60
CA GLN A 173 10.18 -5.93 -19.20
C GLN A 173 11.32 -5.22 -18.44
N ARG A 174 11.09 -3.99 -17.98
CA ARG A 174 12.11 -3.16 -17.30
C ARG A 174 11.72 -2.87 -15.87
N LEU A 175 12.72 -2.66 -15.01
CA LEU A 175 12.55 -2.10 -13.68
C LEU A 175 13.01 -0.65 -13.70
N LEU A 176 12.06 0.28 -13.63
CA LEU A 176 12.35 1.71 -13.74
C LEU A 176 12.34 2.37 -12.38
N TYR A 177 13.29 3.28 -12.17
CA TYR A 177 13.25 4.20 -11.05
C TYR A 177 12.13 5.22 -11.25
N ARG A 178 11.30 5.40 -10.22
CA ARG A 178 10.10 6.23 -10.23
C ARG A 178 10.05 7.25 -9.11
N GLY A 179 11.09 7.38 -8.30
CA GLY A 179 11.11 8.35 -7.20
C GLY A 179 11.69 7.76 -5.92
N ALA A 180 11.47 8.45 -4.81
CA ALA A 180 12.06 8.08 -3.53
C ALA A 180 11.13 8.43 -2.36
N ASP A 181 11.28 7.72 -1.25
CA ASP A 181 10.51 7.92 -0.02
C ASP A 181 11.45 8.03 1.19
N PHE A 182 11.69 9.27 1.63
CA PHE A 182 12.48 9.55 2.83
C PHE A 182 11.70 9.26 4.13
N PRO A 183 10.42 9.64 4.29
CA PRO A 183 9.63 9.28 5.46
C PRO A 183 9.63 7.77 5.74
N ALA A 184 9.45 6.93 4.72
CA ALA A 184 9.46 5.48 4.89
C ALA A 184 10.84 4.95 5.31
N TYR A 185 11.94 5.53 4.81
CA TYR A 185 13.30 5.19 5.26
C TYR A 185 13.52 5.56 6.74
N GLN A 186 13.05 6.74 7.16
CA GLN A 186 13.12 7.18 8.55
C GLN A 186 12.29 6.28 9.49
N ALA A 187 11.20 5.70 8.99
CA ALA A 187 10.37 4.75 9.74
C ALA A 187 10.97 3.34 9.85
N LEU A 188 12.04 3.02 9.10
CA LEU A 188 12.68 1.70 9.18
C LEU A 188 13.21 1.39 10.60
N PRO A 189 13.40 0.10 10.94
CA PRO A 189 14.17 -0.27 12.12
C PRO A 189 15.59 0.33 12.10
N SER A 190 16.09 0.74 13.26
CA SER A 190 17.39 1.41 13.37
C SER A 190 18.56 0.51 12.95
N GLU A 191 18.43 -0.82 13.08
CA GLU A 191 19.46 -1.76 12.63
C GLU A 191 19.68 -1.71 11.12
N ILE A 192 18.60 -1.54 10.33
CA ILE A 192 18.67 -1.49 8.86
C ILE A 192 19.41 -0.22 8.43
N ARG A 193 19.02 0.93 8.99
CA ARG A 193 19.68 2.22 8.69
C ARG A 193 21.16 2.21 9.05
N LYS A 194 21.50 1.70 10.24
CA LYS A 194 22.89 1.59 10.70
C LYS A 194 23.71 0.64 9.82
N ALA A 195 23.15 -0.51 9.43
CA ALA A 195 23.82 -1.45 8.55
C ALA A 195 24.13 -0.83 7.19
N PHE A 196 23.19 -0.07 6.61
CA PHE A 196 23.40 0.60 5.34
C PHE A 196 24.50 1.67 5.42
N LEU A 197 24.48 2.53 6.45
CA LEU A 197 25.53 3.52 6.68
C LEU A 197 26.90 2.85 6.92
N SER A 198 26.94 1.76 7.68
CA SER A 198 28.19 1.02 7.95
C SER A 198 28.76 0.35 6.69
N ALA A 199 27.91 -0.05 5.74
CA ALA A 199 28.35 -0.59 4.46
C ALA A 199 28.80 0.53 3.49
N ALA A 200 28.15 1.69 3.52
CA ALA A 200 28.48 2.81 2.63
C ALA A 200 29.78 3.53 3.01
N ARG A 201 30.11 3.65 4.30
CA ARG A 201 31.31 4.39 4.77
C ARG A 201 32.63 3.88 4.16
N PRO A 202 32.96 2.57 4.19
CA PRO A 202 34.16 2.04 3.55
C PRO A 202 34.21 2.32 2.04
N LEU A 203 33.05 2.30 1.37
CA LEU A 203 32.97 2.60 -0.05
C LEU A 203 33.28 4.08 -0.34
N CYS A 204 32.68 4.99 0.41
CA CYS A 204 32.96 6.42 0.30
C CYS A 204 34.45 6.72 0.54
N GLU A 205 35.05 6.03 1.51
CA GLU A 205 36.48 6.14 1.81
C GLU A 205 37.36 5.60 0.68
N ALA A 206 37.03 4.44 0.12
CA ALA A 206 37.74 3.89 -1.04
C ALA A 206 37.65 4.83 -2.24
N VAL A 207 36.48 5.41 -2.50
CA VAL A 207 36.27 6.39 -3.57
C VAL A 207 37.07 7.67 -3.29
N ARG A 208 37.09 8.17 -2.03
CA ARG A 208 37.90 9.33 -1.61
C ARG A 208 39.37 9.14 -1.91
N ALA A 209 39.91 7.96 -1.61
CA ALA A 209 41.31 7.60 -1.80
C ALA A 209 41.75 7.65 -3.28
N THR A 210 40.83 7.56 -4.24
CA THR A 210 41.13 7.75 -5.67
C THR A 210 41.36 9.21 -6.07
N GLY A 211 41.07 10.16 -5.17
CA GLY A 211 41.06 11.59 -5.44
C GLY A 211 39.69 12.11 -5.89
N TYR A 212 38.63 11.31 -5.82
CA TYR A 212 37.26 11.75 -6.14
C TYR A 212 36.79 12.86 -5.20
N ARG A 213 36.15 13.90 -5.73
CA ARG A 213 35.49 14.97 -4.96
C ARG A 213 34.06 15.19 -5.44
N GLY A 214 33.19 15.59 -4.53
CA GLY A 214 31.80 15.93 -4.84
C GLY A 214 30.78 14.85 -4.52
N VAL A 215 29.59 15.00 -5.10
CA VAL A 215 28.42 14.15 -4.81
C VAL A 215 28.60 12.71 -5.29
N LEU A 216 28.22 11.75 -4.44
CA LEU A 216 28.19 10.33 -4.74
C LEU A 216 26.88 9.75 -4.21
N GLY A 217 26.07 9.16 -5.09
CA GLY A 217 24.93 8.34 -4.72
C GLY A 217 25.36 6.89 -4.46
N VAL A 218 24.80 6.26 -3.43
CA VAL A 218 25.03 4.84 -3.12
C VAL A 218 23.69 4.13 -3.10
N ASP A 219 23.54 3.11 -3.95
CA ASP A 219 22.33 2.32 -4.06
C ASP A 219 22.57 0.92 -3.49
N GLY A 220 21.60 0.41 -2.74
CA GLY A 220 21.69 -0.88 -2.07
C GLY A 220 20.33 -1.52 -1.84
N ILE A 221 20.33 -2.77 -1.40
CA ILE A 221 19.11 -3.47 -1.00
C ILE A 221 19.30 -4.13 0.36
N TRP A 222 18.29 -4.03 1.21
CA TRP A 222 18.21 -4.83 2.43
C TRP A 222 17.40 -6.10 2.19
N THR A 223 17.93 -7.24 2.65
CA THR A 223 17.33 -8.56 2.46
C THR A 223 17.46 -9.40 3.74
N LYS A 224 16.91 -10.63 3.75
CA LYS A 224 17.13 -11.60 4.84
C LYS A 224 18.59 -11.97 5.06
N ARG A 225 19.45 -11.79 4.06
CA ARG A 225 20.90 -12.05 4.17
C ARG A 225 21.70 -10.81 4.57
N GLY A 226 21.03 -9.68 4.83
CA GLY A 226 21.65 -8.41 5.20
C GLY A 226 21.65 -7.39 4.06
N ILE A 227 22.51 -6.38 4.20
CA ILE A 227 22.68 -5.28 3.23
C ILE A 227 23.60 -5.71 2.09
N PHE A 228 23.22 -5.38 0.86
CA PHE A 228 24.08 -5.47 -0.32
C PHE A 228 24.11 -4.13 -1.04
N LEU A 229 25.30 -3.64 -1.38
CA LEU A 229 25.46 -2.50 -2.27
C LEU A 229 25.43 -2.95 -3.73
N LEU A 230 24.70 -2.21 -4.55
CA LEU A 230 24.45 -2.57 -5.94
C LEU A 230 25.34 -1.75 -6.88
N GLU A 231 25.29 -0.43 -6.74
CA GLU A 231 26.02 0.52 -7.57
C GLU A 231 26.27 1.84 -6.85
N VAL A 232 27.12 2.68 -7.46
CA VAL A 232 27.23 4.09 -7.12
C VAL A 232 26.88 4.95 -8.32
N ASN A 233 26.45 6.17 -8.04
CA ASN A 233 26.17 7.20 -9.03
C ASN A 233 27.06 8.41 -8.73
N ASP A 234 28.03 8.69 -9.59
CA ASP A 234 28.97 9.82 -9.51
C ASP A 234 28.34 11.16 -9.97
N ARG A 235 27.05 11.33 -9.68
CA ARG A 235 26.17 12.41 -10.12
C ARG A 235 25.10 12.69 -9.07
N PHE A 236 24.41 13.83 -9.22
CA PHE A 236 23.22 14.09 -8.43
C PHE A 236 22.16 13.02 -8.71
N GLN A 237 21.41 12.64 -7.68
CA GLN A 237 20.38 11.62 -7.78
C GLN A 237 19.01 12.24 -8.03
N GLY A 238 18.07 11.44 -8.57
CA GLY A 238 16.71 11.90 -8.82
C GLY A 238 16.00 12.41 -7.56
N SER A 239 16.40 11.95 -6.37
CA SER A 239 15.90 12.36 -5.06
C SER A 239 16.59 13.60 -4.46
N THR A 240 17.64 14.14 -5.09
CA THR A 240 18.41 15.30 -4.59
C THR A 240 17.53 16.52 -4.36
N HIS A 241 16.52 16.75 -5.20
CA HIS A 241 15.62 17.90 -5.09
C HIS A 241 14.79 17.88 -3.79
N LEU A 242 14.37 16.69 -3.33
CA LEU A 242 13.65 16.52 -2.06
C LEU A 242 14.58 16.79 -0.87
N LEU A 243 15.79 16.24 -0.93
CA LEU A 243 16.81 16.44 0.09
C LEU A 243 17.19 17.92 0.21
N ASN A 244 17.45 18.58 -0.91
CA ASN A 244 17.75 20.02 -0.94
C ASN A 244 16.62 20.85 -0.36
N ARG A 245 15.36 20.53 -0.68
CA ARG A 245 14.22 21.23 -0.10
C ARG A 245 14.26 21.19 1.43
N ALA A 246 14.45 20.00 2.00
CA ALA A 246 14.55 19.83 3.46
C ALA A 246 15.79 20.52 4.07
N LEU A 247 16.94 20.45 3.39
CA LEU A 247 18.17 21.14 3.83
C LEU A 247 17.97 22.66 3.87
N LEU A 248 17.42 23.25 2.81
CA LEU A 248 17.17 24.69 2.73
C LEU A 248 16.12 25.15 3.75
N GLU A 249 15.04 24.38 3.95
CA GLU A 249 14.01 24.64 4.97
C GLU A 249 14.59 24.63 6.40
N THR A 250 15.72 23.93 6.62
CA THR A 250 16.42 23.86 7.91
C THR A 250 17.67 24.74 8.00
N GLY A 251 17.89 25.61 6.99
CA GLY A 251 19.04 26.52 6.94
C GLY A 251 20.38 25.81 6.80
N LEU A 252 20.40 24.65 6.15
CA LEU A 252 21.60 23.89 5.80
C LEU A 252 21.95 24.10 4.32
N PRO A 253 23.24 23.97 3.94
CA PRO A 253 23.65 24.05 2.54
C PRO A 253 23.04 22.90 1.73
N SER A 254 22.67 23.20 0.50
CA SER A 254 22.28 22.20 -0.50
C SER A 254 23.42 21.22 -0.81
N VAL A 255 23.08 20.08 -1.42
CA VAL A 255 24.07 19.10 -1.90
C VAL A 255 25.01 19.73 -2.94
N GLN A 256 24.51 20.67 -3.74
CA GLN A 256 25.27 21.45 -4.73
C GLN A 256 26.30 22.34 -4.05
N GLU A 257 25.90 23.10 -3.03
CA GLU A 257 26.82 23.94 -2.24
C GLU A 257 27.90 23.09 -1.55
N CYS A 258 27.51 21.95 -0.96
CA CYS A 258 28.46 21.01 -0.37
C CYS A 258 29.44 20.46 -1.42
N THR A 259 28.96 20.15 -2.62
CA THR A 259 29.80 19.67 -3.73
C THR A 259 30.78 20.75 -4.17
N MET A 260 30.34 22.01 -4.29
CA MET A 260 31.22 23.12 -4.61
C MET A 260 32.29 23.33 -3.52
N ALA A 261 31.92 23.27 -2.24
CA ALA A 261 32.85 23.37 -1.12
C ALA A 261 33.92 22.26 -1.15
N SER A 262 33.51 21.03 -1.47
CA SER A 262 34.42 19.90 -1.65
C SER A 262 35.46 20.15 -2.77
N PHE A 263 35.06 20.69 -3.91
CA PHE A 263 35.99 21.05 -5.00
C PHE A 263 36.83 22.30 -4.72
N ARG A 264 36.43 23.10 -3.73
CA ARG A 264 37.22 24.23 -3.21
C ARG A 264 38.19 23.81 -2.10
N HIS A 265 38.25 22.51 -1.78
CA HIS A 265 39.09 21.95 -0.73
C HIS A 265 38.75 22.53 0.67
N GLU A 266 37.48 22.87 0.87
CA GLU A 266 36.98 23.31 2.18
C GLU A 266 36.80 22.09 3.10
N ALA A 267 36.98 22.29 4.41
CA ALA A 267 36.76 21.23 5.39
C ALA A 267 35.29 21.19 5.84
N VAL A 268 34.76 19.97 6.06
CA VAL A 268 33.43 19.79 6.66
C VAL A 268 33.50 20.16 8.14
N SER A 269 32.71 21.15 8.57
CA SER A 269 32.62 21.48 10.00
C SER A 269 31.93 20.35 10.79
N PRO A 270 32.35 20.07 12.04
CA PRO A 270 31.66 19.09 12.88
C PRO A 270 30.18 19.41 13.07
N GLU A 271 29.83 20.69 13.22
CA GLU A 271 28.45 21.15 13.36
C GLU A 271 27.60 20.83 12.12
N LEU A 272 28.12 21.04 10.91
CA LEU A 272 27.41 20.71 9.67
C LEU A 272 27.12 19.21 9.61
N ARG A 273 28.09 18.38 9.97
CA ARG A 273 27.93 16.92 9.99
C ARG A 273 26.82 16.49 10.95
N GLU A 274 26.88 16.94 12.20
CA GLU A 274 25.89 16.58 13.21
C GLU A 274 24.48 16.99 12.78
N ARG A 275 24.33 18.19 12.20
CA ARG A 275 23.03 18.69 11.73
C ARG A 275 22.50 17.94 10.51
N VAL A 276 23.36 17.57 9.55
CA VAL A 276 22.98 16.80 8.37
C VAL A 276 22.59 15.37 8.73
N GLU A 277 23.29 14.72 9.67
CA GLU A 277 22.97 13.34 10.06
C GLU A 277 21.57 13.19 10.71
N VAL A 278 21.03 14.27 11.30
CA VAL A 278 19.73 14.28 11.99
C VAL A 278 18.64 15.05 11.25
N VAL A 279 18.92 15.61 10.07
CA VAL A 279 17.92 16.40 9.32
C VAL A 279 16.75 15.51 8.92
N SER A 280 15.53 15.99 9.17
CA SER A 280 14.33 15.28 8.73
C SER A 280 13.99 15.68 7.29
N VAL A 281 13.74 14.69 6.43
CA VAL A 281 13.30 14.90 5.05
C VAL A 281 11.86 14.38 4.93
N PRO A 282 10.84 15.23 5.15
CA PRO A 282 9.43 14.80 5.21
C PRO A 282 8.81 14.70 3.81
N TYR A 283 9.60 14.29 2.80
CA TYR A 283 9.18 14.33 1.41
C TYR A 283 9.38 12.99 0.72
N SER A 284 8.41 12.63 -0.12
CA SER A 284 8.53 11.54 -1.07
C SER A 284 8.16 12.01 -2.47
N SER A 285 8.56 11.26 -3.49
CA SER A 285 8.23 11.59 -4.87
C SER A 285 7.85 10.37 -5.69
N PHE A 286 7.00 10.61 -6.69
CA PHE A 286 6.64 9.66 -7.72
C PHE A 286 6.64 10.34 -9.09
N SER A 287 7.52 9.95 -9.99
CA SER A 287 7.58 10.42 -11.37
C SER A 287 6.61 9.63 -12.23
N GLN A 288 5.74 10.32 -12.97
CA GLN A 288 4.88 9.72 -13.99
C GLN A 288 5.64 9.55 -15.31
N ILE A 289 5.39 8.46 -16.02
CA ILE A 289 5.91 8.25 -17.38
C ILE A 289 4.76 8.08 -18.34
N TYR A 290 5.04 8.38 -19.59
CA TYR A 290 4.13 8.15 -20.68
C TYR A 290 4.08 6.65 -21.00
N GLU A 291 3.01 5.99 -20.59
CA GLU A 291 2.73 4.58 -20.88
C GLU A 291 1.26 4.43 -21.27
N ASP A 292 0.95 3.48 -22.16
CA ASP A 292 -0.42 3.18 -22.60
C ASP A 292 -1.21 4.43 -23.07
N GLY A 293 -0.55 5.31 -23.83
CA GLY A 293 -1.13 6.57 -24.32
C GLY A 293 -1.22 7.67 -23.25
N GLY A 294 -0.55 7.51 -22.11
CA GLY A 294 -0.46 8.51 -21.05
C GLY A 294 -1.74 8.69 -20.25
N PHE A 295 -2.73 7.79 -20.37
CA PHE A 295 -4.07 7.99 -19.79
C PHE A 295 -4.02 8.26 -18.27
N HIS A 296 -3.18 7.53 -17.54
CA HIS A 296 -3.06 7.71 -16.10
C HIS A 296 -2.37 9.03 -15.75
N GLY A 297 -1.25 9.33 -16.42
CA GLY A 297 -0.54 10.59 -16.26
C GLY A 297 -1.42 11.81 -16.58
N HIS A 298 -2.22 11.76 -17.65
CA HIS A 298 -3.16 12.83 -17.97
C HIS A 298 -4.29 12.95 -16.93
N TYR A 299 -4.79 11.82 -16.41
CA TYR A 299 -5.80 11.83 -15.36
C TYR A 299 -5.28 12.53 -14.10
N LEU A 300 -4.12 12.13 -13.56
CA LEU A 300 -3.55 12.72 -12.36
C LEU A 300 -3.13 14.19 -12.57
N LEU A 301 -2.67 14.56 -13.76
CA LEU A 301 -2.37 15.95 -14.12
C LEU A 301 -3.62 16.82 -14.07
N ASN A 302 -4.75 16.30 -14.56
CA ASN A 302 -6.05 16.97 -14.47
C ASN A 302 -6.54 17.07 -13.02
N ARG A 303 -6.40 16.00 -12.23
CA ARG A 303 -6.73 16.01 -10.80
C ARG A 303 -5.94 17.07 -10.04
N ALA A 304 -4.67 17.28 -10.37
CA ALA A 304 -3.81 18.27 -9.73
C ALA A 304 -4.32 19.72 -9.87
N ARG A 305 -5.24 19.99 -10.81
CA ARG A 305 -5.90 21.29 -10.98
C ARG A 305 -7.00 21.53 -9.95
N GLU A 306 -7.43 20.49 -9.24
CA GLU A 306 -8.45 20.58 -8.20
C GLU A 306 -7.87 21.02 -6.85
N LYS A 307 -8.76 21.50 -5.96
CA LYS A 307 -8.35 21.89 -4.61
C LYS A 307 -8.05 20.66 -3.76
N ASN A 308 -7.05 20.77 -2.87
CA ASN A 308 -6.71 19.77 -1.84
C ASN A 308 -6.23 18.41 -2.35
N VAL A 309 -5.48 18.38 -3.46
CA VAL A 309 -4.75 17.16 -3.84
C VAL A 309 -3.59 16.87 -2.85
N PRO A 310 -3.24 15.60 -2.60
CA PRO A 310 -2.22 15.25 -1.60
C PRO A 310 -0.77 15.44 -2.09
N PHE A 311 -0.56 16.08 -3.24
CA PHE A 311 0.75 16.22 -3.87
C PHE A 311 0.92 17.57 -4.59
N GLU A 312 2.19 17.98 -4.72
CA GLU A 312 2.67 19.06 -5.59
C GLU A 312 3.17 18.47 -6.92
N LEU A 313 3.08 19.22 -8.01
CA LEU A 313 3.61 18.81 -9.32
C LEU A 313 4.85 19.61 -9.70
N LEU A 314 5.90 18.89 -10.10
CA LEU A 314 7.08 19.41 -10.78
C LEU A 314 7.01 18.99 -12.24
N LEU A 315 6.67 19.94 -13.12
CA LEU A 315 6.49 19.66 -14.55
C LEU A 315 7.81 19.59 -15.31
N ASP A 316 8.88 20.22 -14.82
CA ASP A 316 10.20 20.27 -15.49
C ASP A 316 10.14 20.62 -16.99
N GLY A 317 9.20 21.50 -17.35
CA GLY A 317 8.98 21.95 -18.73
C GLY A 317 8.03 21.09 -19.57
N TYR A 318 7.50 19.99 -19.03
CA TYR A 318 6.50 19.15 -19.68
C TYR A 318 5.23 19.92 -20.04
N ARG A 319 4.70 19.62 -21.23
CA ARG A 319 3.46 20.20 -21.76
C ARG A 319 2.52 19.07 -22.15
N GLU A 320 1.28 19.16 -21.69
CA GLU A 320 0.25 18.13 -21.90
C GLU A 320 0.03 17.79 -23.39
N ASN A 321 0.14 18.78 -24.28
CA ASN A 321 -0.14 18.61 -25.71
C ASN A 321 1.11 18.30 -26.56
N GLN A 322 2.25 17.93 -25.96
CA GLN A 322 3.47 17.61 -26.72
C GLN A 322 3.54 16.13 -27.08
N ASP A 323 4.07 15.82 -28.25
CA ASP A 323 4.39 14.45 -28.63
C ASP A 323 5.36 13.85 -27.61
N THR A 324 5.02 12.68 -27.08
CA THR A 324 5.75 12.06 -25.97
C THR A 324 6.05 10.60 -26.31
N GLU A 325 7.32 10.21 -26.19
CA GLU A 325 7.77 8.84 -26.42
C GLU A 325 7.35 7.92 -25.28
N ASN A 326 7.19 6.62 -25.57
CA ASN A 326 6.88 5.63 -24.54
C ASN A 326 8.00 5.56 -23.48
N CYS A 327 7.61 5.43 -22.21
CA CYS A 327 8.46 5.48 -21.03
C CYS A 327 9.16 6.84 -20.77
N ALA A 328 8.86 7.90 -21.53
CA ALA A 328 9.39 9.23 -21.23
C ALA A 328 8.79 9.78 -19.94
N CYS A 329 9.62 10.42 -19.11
CA CYS A 329 9.14 11.10 -17.90
C CYS A 329 8.24 12.28 -18.27
N GLN A 330 7.04 12.32 -17.70
CA GLN A 330 6.10 13.42 -17.90
C GLN A 330 6.31 14.48 -16.82
N TYR A 331 6.18 14.13 -15.55
CA TYR A 331 6.31 15.06 -14.43
C TYR A 331 6.57 14.29 -13.14
N THR A 332 7.01 14.99 -12.10
CA THR A 332 7.23 14.41 -10.76
C THR A 332 6.18 14.93 -9.79
N MET A 333 5.49 14.01 -9.12
CA MET A 333 4.62 14.29 -7.98
C MET A 333 5.45 14.30 -6.70
N VAL A 334 5.26 15.30 -5.83
CA VAL A 334 5.94 15.41 -4.54
C VAL A 334 4.91 15.41 -3.41
N PHE A 335 5.11 14.54 -2.43
CA PHE A 335 4.20 14.36 -1.28
C PHE A 335 4.92 14.77 0.01
N ARG A 336 4.16 15.20 1.02
CA ARG A 336 4.66 15.55 2.37
C ARG A 336 4.66 14.38 3.35
N ASP A 337 4.49 13.17 2.84
CA ASP A 337 4.30 11.97 3.62
C ASP A 337 4.74 10.74 2.80
N ASN A 338 4.79 9.56 3.42
CA ASN A 338 5.17 8.33 2.74
C ASN A 338 4.14 7.93 1.66
N ILE A 339 4.63 7.39 0.56
CA ILE A 339 3.87 6.78 -0.54
C ILE A 339 4.10 5.26 -0.63
N LEU A 340 5.10 4.76 0.10
CA LEU A 340 5.35 3.34 0.28
C LEU A 340 5.43 2.96 1.76
N SER A 341 5.31 1.68 2.06
CA SER A 341 5.59 1.14 3.39
C SER A 341 6.40 -0.15 3.31
N PRO A 342 7.39 -0.34 4.19
CA PRO A 342 7.99 -1.66 4.36
C PRO A 342 6.92 -2.58 4.95
N CYS A 343 6.83 -3.80 4.42
CA CYS A 343 5.98 -4.80 5.01
C CYS A 343 6.75 -5.62 6.06
N ASP A 344 6.13 -5.77 7.23
CA ASP A 344 6.65 -6.63 8.28
C ASP A 344 6.77 -8.07 7.79
N ARG A 345 7.93 -8.69 8.03
CA ARG A 345 8.30 -10.08 7.65
C ARG A 345 8.38 -10.40 6.16
N ASP A 346 7.65 -9.69 5.29
CA ASP A 346 7.77 -9.85 3.84
C ASP A 346 9.10 -9.27 3.29
N GLN A 347 9.80 -8.44 4.07
CA GLN A 347 11.05 -7.75 3.68
C GLN A 347 10.97 -6.96 2.37
N ALA A 348 9.76 -6.75 1.85
CA ALA A 348 9.46 -6.02 0.63
C ALA A 348 8.81 -4.67 0.95
N VAL A 349 8.83 -3.77 -0.03
CA VAL A 349 8.13 -2.48 0.03
C VAL A 349 6.84 -2.54 -0.76
N ARG A 350 5.79 -1.89 -0.25
CA ARG A 350 4.50 -1.76 -0.94
C ARG A 350 4.33 -0.33 -1.38
N LEU A 351 4.12 -0.12 -2.68
CA LEU A 351 3.78 1.17 -3.26
C LEU A 351 2.27 1.34 -3.29
N HIS A 352 1.78 2.55 -3.02
CA HIS A 352 0.35 2.81 -3.06
C HIS A 352 -0.23 2.54 -4.47
N PRO A 353 -1.30 1.73 -4.59
CA PRO A 353 -1.80 1.23 -5.88
C PRO A 353 -2.35 2.31 -6.81
N SER A 354 -2.65 3.50 -6.29
CA SER A 354 -3.13 4.65 -7.08
C SER A 354 -2.02 5.48 -7.75
N LEU A 355 -0.74 5.12 -7.56
CA LEU A 355 0.39 5.87 -8.15
C LEU A 355 0.85 5.34 -9.51
N PRO A 356 1.14 4.03 -9.68
CA PRO A 356 1.45 3.47 -11.00
C PRO A 356 0.18 3.28 -11.84
N ALA A 357 0.29 3.24 -13.17
CA ALA A 357 -0.84 2.83 -13.99
C ALA A 357 -1.25 1.38 -13.67
N PRO A 358 -2.56 1.07 -13.64
CA PRO A 358 -3.00 -0.31 -13.48
C PRO A 358 -2.53 -1.16 -14.66
N SER A 359 -2.32 -2.45 -14.41
CA SER A 359 -1.97 -3.38 -15.47
C SER A 359 -3.04 -3.39 -16.58
N PRO A 360 -2.68 -3.63 -17.86
CA PRO A 360 -3.67 -3.70 -18.94
C PRO A 360 -4.78 -4.74 -18.67
N ALA A 361 -4.45 -5.84 -18.00
CA ALA A 361 -5.39 -6.87 -17.57
C ALA A 361 -6.40 -6.32 -16.54
N TRP A 362 -5.91 -5.64 -15.49
CA TRP A 362 -6.78 -5.00 -14.49
C TRP A 362 -7.65 -3.92 -15.10
N ARG A 363 -7.08 -3.03 -15.92
CA ARG A 363 -7.85 -1.98 -16.60
C ARG A 363 -8.95 -2.58 -17.48
N LYS A 364 -8.64 -3.66 -18.21
CA LYS A 364 -9.63 -4.37 -19.03
C LYS A 364 -10.74 -4.99 -18.17
N SER A 365 -10.41 -5.65 -17.05
CA SER A 365 -11.41 -6.28 -16.19
C SER A 365 -12.40 -5.26 -15.61
N ILE A 366 -11.90 -4.09 -15.18
CA ILE A 366 -12.76 -2.99 -14.71
C ILE A 366 -13.66 -2.48 -15.85
N ARG A 367 -13.11 -2.25 -17.06
CA ARG A 367 -13.90 -1.74 -18.19
C ARG A 367 -14.98 -2.70 -18.68
N VAL A 368 -14.77 -4.01 -18.56
CA VAL A 368 -15.82 -5.01 -18.84
C VAL A 368 -16.73 -5.29 -17.64
N ARG A 369 -16.60 -4.48 -16.57
CA ARG A 369 -17.40 -4.52 -15.34
C ARG A 369 -17.30 -5.86 -14.60
N SER A 370 -16.09 -6.38 -14.45
CA SER A 370 -15.87 -7.47 -13.51
C SER A 370 -16.10 -6.97 -12.09
N LEU A 371 -17.19 -7.43 -11.45
CA LEU A 371 -17.65 -6.91 -10.17
C LEU A 371 -16.70 -7.24 -9.02
N THR A 372 -15.97 -8.37 -9.09
CA THR A 372 -14.99 -8.76 -8.07
C THR A 372 -13.80 -7.79 -8.05
N GLU A 373 -13.19 -7.53 -9.20
CA GLU A 373 -12.09 -6.59 -9.35
C GLU A 373 -12.55 -5.16 -9.05
N LEU A 374 -13.75 -4.78 -9.47
CA LEU A 374 -14.32 -3.47 -9.12
C LEU A 374 -14.46 -3.32 -7.62
N LYS A 375 -15.01 -4.32 -6.93
CA LYS A 375 -15.14 -4.34 -5.47
C LYS A 375 -13.77 -4.23 -4.78
N ILE A 376 -12.75 -4.95 -5.25
CA ILE A 376 -11.39 -4.88 -4.72
C ILE A 376 -10.79 -3.48 -4.94
N GLY A 377 -10.89 -2.94 -6.15
CA GLY A 377 -10.37 -1.61 -6.48
C GLY A 377 -11.01 -0.50 -5.65
N LEU A 378 -12.35 -0.52 -5.52
CA LEU A 378 -13.09 0.41 -4.69
C LEU A 378 -12.74 0.30 -3.21
N ALA A 379 -12.57 -0.94 -2.71
CA ALA A 379 -12.19 -1.23 -1.34
C ALA A 379 -10.79 -0.72 -0.98
N ASN A 380 -9.85 -0.82 -1.91
CA ASN A 380 -8.43 -0.55 -1.68
C ASN A 380 -8.07 0.92 -1.94
N GLN A 381 -8.56 1.48 -3.05
CA GLN A 381 -8.19 2.82 -3.52
C GLN A 381 -9.17 3.91 -3.11
N GLY A 382 -10.35 3.53 -2.62
CA GLY A 382 -11.40 4.47 -2.24
C GLY A 382 -12.03 5.18 -3.43
N THR A 383 -12.96 6.08 -3.15
CA THR A 383 -13.67 6.85 -4.18
C THR A 383 -13.74 8.32 -3.81
N ILE A 384 -13.55 9.18 -4.81
CA ILE A 384 -13.68 10.63 -4.67
C ILE A 384 -15.13 11.03 -4.92
N ILE A 385 -15.75 11.82 -4.05
CA ILE A 385 -17.09 12.37 -4.31
C ILE A 385 -16.95 13.73 -4.96
N LEU A 386 -17.36 13.87 -6.23
CA LEU A 386 -17.35 15.16 -6.92
C LEU A 386 -18.41 16.11 -6.35
N PRO A 387 -18.23 17.44 -6.45
CA PRO A 387 -19.13 18.42 -5.81
C PRO A 387 -20.63 18.21 -6.12
N GLN A 388 -20.96 17.92 -7.38
CA GLN A 388 -22.34 17.70 -7.81
C GLN A 388 -22.94 16.42 -7.19
N ALA A 389 -22.14 15.36 -7.07
CA ALA A 389 -22.57 14.13 -6.41
C ALA A 389 -22.74 14.34 -4.90
N ALA A 390 -21.87 15.11 -4.25
CA ALA A 390 -21.99 15.46 -2.84
C ALA A 390 -23.29 16.26 -2.57
N ASP A 391 -23.61 17.22 -3.44
CA ASP A 391 -24.85 18.00 -3.35
C ASP A 391 -26.10 17.13 -3.55
N TYR A 392 -26.05 16.18 -4.48
CA TYR A 392 -27.11 15.19 -4.69
C TYR A 392 -27.32 14.33 -3.45
N ILE A 393 -26.25 13.72 -2.92
CA ILE A 393 -26.31 12.87 -1.73
C ILE A 393 -26.91 13.64 -0.54
N ARG A 394 -26.48 14.88 -0.32
CA ARG A 394 -27.00 15.73 0.78
C ARG A 394 -28.49 16.01 0.65
N THR A 395 -29.01 16.21 -0.56
CA THR A 395 -30.43 16.50 -0.80
C THR A 395 -31.31 15.24 -0.86
N HIS A 396 -30.72 14.04 -0.99
CA HIS A 396 -31.44 12.77 -1.17
C HIS A 396 -31.28 11.81 0.02
N GLY A 397 -31.35 12.33 1.25
CA GLY A 397 -31.33 11.54 2.49
C GLY A 397 -29.97 11.49 3.18
N GLY A 398 -28.93 12.02 2.55
CA GLY A 398 -27.59 12.05 3.09
C GLY A 398 -26.91 10.68 3.10
N MET A 399 -25.61 10.70 3.28
CA MET A 399 -24.82 9.50 3.40
C MET A 399 -24.95 8.91 4.80
N ARG A 400 -25.07 7.58 4.91
CA ARG A 400 -24.66 6.93 6.16
C ARG A 400 -23.14 7.01 6.22
N GLU A 401 -22.57 7.73 7.19
CA GLU A 401 -21.15 7.52 7.51
C GLU A 401 -20.99 6.05 7.92
N GLY A 402 -20.47 5.24 7.00
CA GLY A 402 -20.21 3.83 7.25
C GLY A 402 -19.07 3.69 8.26
N THR A 403 -18.95 2.50 8.85
CA THR A 403 -17.74 2.09 9.58
C THR A 403 -16.51 2.44 8.72
N TYR A 404 -15.45 3.02 9.29
CA TYR A 404 -14.21 3.36 8.57
C TYR A 404 -14.28 4.48 7.52
N PHE A 405 -15.08 5.54 7.73
CA PHE A 405 -15.16 6.69 6.81
C PHE A 405 -15.48 6.27 5.37
N SER A 406 -16.47 5.40 5.20
CA SER A 406 -16.78 4.75 3.93
C SER A 406 -18.23 4.93 3.50
N LEU A 407 -18.48 4.74 2.21
CA LEU A 407 -19.79 4.68 1.59
C LEU A 407 -20.03 3.28 1.03
N ASP A 408 -21.21 2.73 1.27
CA ASP A 408 -21.66 1.51 0.62
C ASP A 408 -22.42 1.86 -0.66
N LEU A 409 -21.91 1.37 -1.78
CA LEU A 409 -22.49 1.51 -3.11
C LEU A 409 -23.20 0.22 -3.51
N LEU A 410 -24.29 0.34 -4.25
CA LEU A 410 -24.94 -0.78 -4.93
C LEU A 410 -24.71 -0.62 -6.44
N VAL A 411 -23.94 -1.56 -7.00
CA VAL A 411 -23.53 -1.58 -8.41
C VAL A 411 -23.97 -2.90 -9.02
N ASP A 412 -24.81 -2.88 -10.05
CA ASP A 412 -25.36 -4.08 -10.71
C ASP A 412 -25.93 -5.13 -9.72
N GLY A 413 -26.57 -4.65 -8.65
CA GLY A 413 -27.15 -5.49 -7.60
C GLY A 413 -26.15 -6.13 -6.63
N THR A 414 -24.91 -5.63 -6.58
CA THR A 414 -23.86 -6.04 -5.63
C THR A 414 -23.49 -4.88 -4.72
N TYR A 415 -23.44 -5.12 -3.40
CA TYR A 415 -22.97 -4.11 -2.45
C TYR A 415 -21.45 -4.05 -2.41
N MET A 416 -20.89 -2.86 -2.49
CA MET A 416 -19.45 -2.60 -2.49
C MET A 416 -19.14 -1.44 -1.55
N ASN A 417 -18.26 -1.67 -0.59
CA ASN A 417 -17.82 -0.63 0.33
C ASN A 417 -16.62 0.12 -0.25
N THR A 418 -16.67 1.45 -0.27
CA THR A 418 -15.57 2.30 -0.72
C THR A 418 -15.20 3.35 0.35
N PRO A 419 -13.94 3.40 0.83
CA PRO A 419 -13.47 4.44 1.74
C PRO A 419 -13.39 5.80 1.03
N LEU A 420 -13.65 6.87 1.79
CA LEU A 420 -13.66 8.25 1.28
C LEU A 420 -12.50 9.09 1.81
N SER A 421 -11.74 8.57 2.78
CA SER A 421 -10.67 9.32 3.45
C SER A 421 -9.44 8.46 3.74
N CYS A 422 -9.23 7.37 2.99
CA CYS A 422 -8.00 6.59 3.10
C CYS A 422 -6.79 7.33 2.51
N LYS A 423 -5.59 6.85 2.84
CA LYS A 423 -4.32 7.38 2.32
C LYS A 423 -4.38 7.51 0.79
N LEU A 424 -3.95 8.67 0.28
CA LEU A 424 -3.93 9.00 -1.16
C LEU A 424 -5.25 8.78 -1.94
N VAL A 425 -6.41 8.86 -1.28
CA VAL A 425 -7.72 8.78 -1.96
C VAL A 425 -7.87 9.84 -3.06
N GLY A 426 -7.20 11.00 -2.94
CA GLY A 426 -7.17 12.04 -3.96
C GLY A 426 -6.52 11.62 -5.30
N CYS A 427 -5.76 10.52 -5.30
CA CYS A 427 -5.19 9.88 -6.48
C CYS A 427 -6.06 8.71 -7.00
N SER A 428 -7.18 8.39 -6.35
CA SER A 428 -8.02 7.25 -6.73
C SER A 428 -8.48 7.36 -8.19
N PRO A 429 -8.48 6.27 -8.97
CA PRO A 429 -9.03 6.27 -10.32
C PRO A 429 -10.58 6.30 -10.31
N TYR A 430 -11.21 6.14 -9.14
CA TYR A 430 -12.65 6.07 -8.97
C TYR A 430 -13.22 7.38 -8.44
N ALA A 431 -14.29 7.86 -9.06
CA ALA A 431 -15.03 9.03 -8.59
C ALA A 431 -16.55 8.85 -8.72
N LEU A 432 -17.33 9.42 -7.81
CA LEU A 432 -18.78 9.53 -7.92
C LEU A 432 -19.14 10.86 -8.56
N SER A 433 -19.95 10.80 -9.62
CA SER A 433 -20.52 11.94 -10.32
C SER A 433 -22.04 11.85 -10.34
N LEU A 434 -22.68 12.97 -10.65
CA LEU A 434 -24.07 12.98 -11.07
C LEU A 434 -24.16 12.41 -12.50
N ARG A 435 -25.18 11.61 -12.79
CA ARG A 435 -25.49 11.15 -14.16
C ARG A 435 -25.75 12.35 -15.06
N ARG A 436 -25.48 12.21 -16.36
CA ARG A 436 -25.78 13.26 -17.37
C ARG A 436 -27.26 13.66 -17.40
N SER A 437 -28.15 12.72 -17.09
CA SER A 437 -29.59 12.94 -16.96
C SER A 437 -29.97 13.77 -15.73
N GLY A 438 -29.10 13.84 -14.72
CA GLY A 438 -29.34 14.56 -13.46
C GLY A 438 -30.14 13.78 -12.41
N ASP A 439 -30.61 12.56 -12.71
CA ASP A 439 -31.56 11.80 -11.91
C ASP A 439 -30.92 10.67 -11.06
N GLY A 440 -29.61 10.72 -10.82
CA GLY A 440 -28.92 9.72 -10.01
C GLY A 440 -27.42 9.88 -10.03
N LEU A 441 -26.73 8.92 -9.41
CA LEU A 441 -25.27 8.86 -9.37
C LEU A 441 -24.71 7.88 -10.40
N CYS A 442 -23.52 8.17 -10.89
CA CYS A 442 -22.68 7.25 -11.65
C CYS A 442 -21.28 7.17 -11.05
N LEU A 443 -20.70 5.98 -11.13
CA LEU A 443 -19.29 5.73 -10.84
C LEU A 443 -18.48 6.00 -12.10
N LEU A 444 -17.40 6.76 -11.95
CA LEU A 444 -16.41 7.04 -12.97
C LEU A 444 -15.16 6.19 -12.74
N TYR A 445 -14.48 5.84 -13.83
CA TYR A 445 -13.16 5.24 -13.82
C TYR A 445 -12.24 6.01 -14.77
N PHE A 446 -11.20 6.65 -14.23
CA PHE A 446 -10.34 7.60 -14.95
C PHE A 446 -11.12 8.73 -15.66
N GLY A 447 -12.21 9.20 -15.04
CA GLY A 447 -13.06 10.29 -15.56
C GLY A 447 -14.14 9.83 -16.57
N GLU A 448 -14.10 8.59 -17.02
CA GLU A 448 -15.10 8.00 -17.91
C GLU A 448 -16.22 7.32 -17.11
N GLU A 449 -17.47 7.42 -17.56
CA GLU A 449 -18.60 6.76 -16.92
C GLU A 449 -18.46 5.23 -16.98
N LEU A 450 -18.44 4.60 -15.80
CA LEU A 450 -18.30 3.15 -15.67
C LEU A 450 -19.66 2.49 -15.48
N ALA A 451 -20.43 2.89 -14.46
CA ALA A 451 -21.69 2.26 -14.10
C ALA A 451 -22.61 3.22 -13.33
N ASP A 452 -23.92 3.02 -13.46
CA ASP A 452 -24.91 3.62 -12.60
C ASP A 452 -24.81 3.03 -11.20
N VAL A 453 -24.94 3.88 -10.17
CA VAL A 453 -24.84 3.44 -8.78
C VAL A 453 -25.97 3.98 -7.92
N GLU A 454 -26.39 3.17 -6.97
CA GLU A 454 -27.14 3.60 -5.79
C GLU A 454 -26.19 3.59 -4.58
N TYR A 455 -26.64 4.21 -3.49
CA TYR A 455 -25.86 4.26 -2.25
C TYR A 455 -26.75 3.97 -1.05
N ASP A 456 -26.15 3.44 0.02
CA ASP A 456 -26.84 3.15 1.26
C ASP A 456 -27.12 4.47 2.02
N ALA A 457 -28.33 4.99 1.83
CA ALA A 457 -28.78 6.24 2.43
C ALA A 457 -28.96 6.12 3.94
N ARG A 458 -28.80 7.23 4.67
CA ARG A 458 -28.98 7.25 6.12
C ARG A 458 -30.43 6.90 6.49
N TYR A 459 -30.60 5.86 7.30
CA TYR A 459 -31.91 5.52 7.85
C TYR A 459 -32.31 6.57 8.92
N SER A 460 -33.39 7.33 8.67
CA SER A 460 -33.92 8.29 9.64
C SER A 460 -34.87 7.61 10.64
N GLN A 461 -34.59 7.71 11.94
CA GLN A 461 -35.43 7.17 13.01
C GLN A 461 -36.30 8.27 13.65
N SER A 462 -37.53 7.92 14.02
CA SER A 462 -38.49 8.83 14.67
C SER A 462 -38.31 8.97 16.19
N CYS A 463 -37.83 7.91 16.86
CA CYS A 463 -37.42 7.94 18.27
C CYS A 463 -35.95 7.53 18.37
N SER A 464 -35.15 8.32 19.09
CA SER A 464 -33.69 8.20 19.07
C SER A 464 -33.07 7.87 20.42
N ARG A 465 -33.85 7.67 21.49
CA ARG A 465 -33.34 7.50 22.86
C ARG A 465 -34.11 6.48 23.71
N THR A 466 -33.42 5.85 24.66
CA THR A 466 -34.02 5.03 25.73
C THR A 466 -34.68 5.90 26.80
N ALA A 467 -35.43 5.29 27.72
CA ALA A 467 -36.02 5.95 28.89
C ALA A 467 -34.96 6.62 29.78
N ALA A 468 -33.74 6.08 29.83
CA ALA A 468 -32.60 6.68 30.54
C ALA A 468 -31.90 7.80 29.73
N GLY A 469 -32.41 8.14 28.55
CA GLY A 469 -31.87 9.18 27.69
C GLY A 469 -30.69 8.75 26.82
N ILE A 470 -30.36 7.46 26.76
CA ILE A 470 -29.24 6.95 25.95
C ILE A 470 -29.64 6.91 24.47
N PRO A 471 -28.86 7.52 23.56
CA PRO A 471 -29.14 7.42 22.13
C PRO A 471 -29.10 5.97 21.63
N LEU A 472 -30.12 5.52 20.90
CA LEU A 472 -30.20 4.15 20.37
C LEU A 472 -29.05 3.81 19.42
N GLU A 473 -28.52 4.81 18.71
CA GLU A 473 -27.34 4.68 17.83
C GLU A 473 -26.05 4.32 18.58
N ARG A 474 -25.98 4.57 19.90
CA ARG A 474 -24.85 4.10 20.73
C ARG A 474 -24.89 2.60 20.98
N ILE A 475 -26.08 1.99 20.90
CA ILE A 475 -26.31 0.57 21.20
C ILE A 475 -26.48 -0.23 19.90
N SER A 476 -27.09 0.37 18.89
CA SER A 476 -27.52 -0.30 17.68
C SER A 476 -27.05 0.39 16.41
N PHE A 477 -26.79 -0.39 15.37
CA PHE A 477 -26.36 0.09 14.07
C PHE A 477 -26.99 -0.77 12.97
N LEU A 478 -27.82 -0.15 12.13
CA LEU A 478 -28.41 -0.80 10.97
C LEU A 478 -27.50 -0.57 9.76
N ALA A 479 -26.99 -1.65 9.19
CA ALA A 479 -26.26 -1.61 7.92
C ALA A 479 -26.85 -2.60 6.92
N THR A 480 -27.09 -2.11 5.70
CA THR A 480 -27.78 -2.86 4.65
C THR A 480 -29.08 -3.49 5.17
N ASP A 481 -29.12 -4.81 5.36
CA ASP A 481 -30.26 -5.55 5.91
C ASP A 481 -29.99 -6.22 7.28
N ARG A 482 -28.89 -5.82 7.95
CA ARG A 482 -28.41 -6.36 9.22
C ARG A 482 -28.49 -5.34 10.36
N LEU A 483 -29.18 -5.73 11.44
CA LEU A 483 -29.16 -4.97 12.68
C LEU A 483 -28.01 -5.45 13.58
N ARG A 484 -27.00 -4.60 13.81
CA ARG A 484 -25.95 -4.83 14.80
C ARG A 484 -26.37 -4.27 16.16
N LEU A 485 -26.19 -5.05 17.22
CA LEU A 485 -26.48 -4.69 18.61
C LEU A 485 -25.23 -4.92 19.47
N GLN A 486 -24.79 -3.88 20.16
CA GLN A 486 -23.68 -3.96 21.11
C GLN A 486 -24.12 -4.66 22.39
N ASN A 487 -23.27 -5.54 22.91
CA ASN A 487 -23.49 -6.28 24.16
C ASN A 487 -22.75 -5.68 25.37
N ASN A 488 -21.95 -4.62 25.17
CA ASN A 488 -21.21 -3.93 26.22
C ASN A 488 -20.82 -2.50 25.77
N PRO A 489 -20.64 -1.55 26.71
CA PRO A 489 -20.50 -0.14 26.37
C PRO A 489 -19.06 0.31 26.07
N TYR A 490 -18.05 -0.55 26.22
CA TYR A 490 -16.65 -0.23 25.95
C TYR A 490 -15.89 -1.44 25.39
N CYS A 491 -14.72 -1.22 24.79
CA CYS A 491 -13.79 -2.30 24.44
C CYS A 491 -12.68 -2.43 25.49
N THR A 492 -12.46 -3.63 26.03
CA THR A 492 -11.51 -3.91 27.11
C THR A 492 -10.05 -3.63 26.71
N PHE A 493 -9.70 -3.78 25.43
CA PHE A 493 -8.31 -3.62 24.97
C PHE A 493 -7.81 -2.17 25.01
N PRO A 494 -8.46 -1.17 24.36
CA PRO A 494 -8.06 0.22 24.50
C PRO A 494 -8.18 0.73 25.94
N ARG A 495 -9.20 0.26 26.70
CA ARG A 495 -9.37 0.56 28.14
C ARG A 495 -8.14 0.22 29.00
N HIS A 496 -7.38 -0.79 28.57
CA HIS A 496 -6.15 -1.23 29.23
C HIS A 496 -4.88 -0.76 28.50
N GLY A 497 -4.96 0.21 27.59
CA GLY A 497 -3.81 0.73 26.84
C GLY A 497 -3.20 -0.28 25.86
N MET A 498 -3.96 -1.30 25.46
CA MET A 498 -3.51 -2.39 24.58
C MET A 498 -4.43 -2.57 23.37
N GLY A 499 -5.00 -1.46 22.87
CA GLY A 499 -5.87 -1.43 21.71
C GLY A 499 -5.22 -1.97 20.43
N CYS A 500 -6.04 -2.42 19.48
CA CYS A 500 -5.56 -2.81 18.15
C CYS A 500 -5.15 -1.56 17.37
N ARG A 501 -3.95 -1.54 16.81
CA ARG A 501 -3.32 -0.38 16.15
C ARG A 501 -4.05 0.08 14.88
N PHE A 502 -4.83 -0.79 14.26
CA PHE A 502 -5.64 -0.53 13.08
C PHE A 502 -7.10 -0.15 13.38
N CYS A 503 -7.51 -0.18 14.66
CA CYS A 503 -8.91 -0.04 15.04
C CYS A 503 -9.26 1.39 15.46
N GLU A 504 -10.40 1.90 14.99
CA GLU A 504 -10.93 3.22 15.36
C GLU A 504 -11.57 3.27 16.75
N VAL A 505 -11.78 2.12 17.40
CA VAL A 505 -12.39 2.04 18.73
C VAL A 505 -11.40 2.54 19.78
N THR A 506 -11.74 3.66 20.41
CA THR A 506 -10.95 4.31 21.47
C THR A 506 -11.38 3.87 22.87
N ASP A 507 -10.66 4.32 23.91
CA ASP A 507 -11.06 4.14 25.31
C ASP A 507 -12.25 5.07 25.67
N THR A 508 -13.43 4.70 25.20
CA THR A 508 -14.68 5.44 25.49
C THR A 508 -15.73 4.47 26.04
N ASP A 509 -16.25 4.77 27.23
CA ASP A 509 -17.43 4.11 27.79
C ASP A 509 -18.69 4.82 27.29
N GLN A 510 -19.52 4.10 26.53
CA GLN A 510 -20.77 4.60 25.97
C GLN A 510 -21.89 4.78 27.02
N GLY A 511 -21.70 4.25 28.24
CA GLY A 511 -22.52 4.53 29.42
C GLY A 511 -23.91 3.88 29.41
N PHE A 512 -24.14 2.83 28.61
CA PHE A 512 -25.42 2.14 28.55
C PHE A 512 -25.45 0.86 29.40
N SER A 513 -26.63 0.53 29.91
CA SER A 513 -26.88 -0.66 30.72
C SER A 513 -27.51 -1.81 29.91
N GLN A 514 -27.60 -2.99 30.53
CA GLN A 514 -28.37 -4.10 29.94
C GLN A 514 -29.85 -3.74 29.74
N ALA A 515 -30.45 -2.91 30.60
CA ALA A 515 -31.83 -2.48 30.44
C ALA A 515 -32.01 -1.64 29.17
N ASP A 516 -31.07 -0.72 28.91
CA ASP A 516 -31.05 0.09 27.68
C ASP A 516 -30.92 -0.76 26.41
N ILE A 517 -30.13 -1.84 26.47
CA ILE A 517 -29.99 -2.79 25.35
C ILE A 517 -31.33 -3.49 25.06
N LEU A 518 -32.01 -3.97 26.10
CA LEU A 518 -33.29 -4.66 25.92
C LEU A 518 -34.38 -3.69 25.42
N GLU A 519 -34.42 -2.46 25.92
CA GLU A 519 -35.32 -1.42 25.41
C GLU A 519 -35.04 -1.09 23.94
N THR A 520 -33.76 -1.04 23.56
CA THR A 520 -33.35 -0.86 22.16
C THR A 520 -33.85 -2.00 21.27
N ILE A 521 -33.74 -3.26 21.73
CA ILE A 521 -34.28 -4.42 21.02
C ILE A 521 -35.80 -4.27 20.86
N ASP A 522 -36.53 -3.97 21.94
CA ASP A 522 -37.98 -3.81 21.91
C ASP A 522 -38.40 -2.72 20.90
N HIS A 523 -37.67 -1.60 20.86
CA HIS A 523 -37.89 -0.52 19.89
C HIS A 523 -37.75 -1.02 18.44
N TRP A 524 -36.62 -1.66 18.09
CA TRP A 524 -36.40 -2.17 16.73
C TRP A 524 -37.45 -3.22 16.30
N PHE A 525 -37.88 -4.07 17.22
CA PHE A 525 -38.89 -5.09 16.95
C PHE A 525 -40.32 -4.54 16.93
N SER A 526 -40.57 -3.37 17.51
CA SER A 526 -41.87 -2.67 17.43
C SER A 526 -42.14 -2.06 16.05
N MET A 527 -41.10 -1.78 15.26
CA MET A 527 -41.24 -1.13 13.96
C MET A 527 -41.95 -2.02 12.93
N ARG A 528 -42.79 -1.41 12.09
CA ARG A 528 -43.53 -2.07 11.01
C ARG A 528 -43.56 -1.17 9.76
N PRO A 529 -43.08 -1.62 8.58
CA PRO A 529 -42.32 -2.86 8.36
C PRO A 529 -40.92 -2.81 9.00
N ARG A 530 -40.34 -3.99 9.31
CA ARG A 530 -38.98 -4.07 9.86
C ARG A 530 -37.93 -3.89 8.77
N PRO A 531 -36.91 -3.02 8.98
CA PRO A 531 -35.89 -2.75 7.97
C PRO A 531 -34.71 -3.73 7.97
N PHE A 532 -34.72 -4.76 8.84
CA PHE A 532 -33.64 -5.74 8.97
C PHE A 532 -34.17 -7.17 8.92
N ARG A 533 -33.28 -8.12 8.56
CA ARG A 533 -33.63 -9.52 8.28
C ARG A 533 -32.87 -10.52 9.14
N HIS A 534 -31.75 -10.09 9.70
CA HIS A 534 -30.94 -10.87 10.63
C HIS A 534 -30.18 -9.93 11.57
N ILE A 535 -29.67 -10.49 12.67
CA ILE A 535 -29.10 -9.73 13.78
C ILE A 535 -27.65 -10.15 14.00
N LEU A 536 -26.78 -9.17 14.23
CA LEU A 536 -25.43 -9.35 14.75
C LEU A 536 -25.37 -8.85 16.19
N ILE A 537 -25.03 -9.71 17.14
CA ILE A 537 -24.70 -9.33 18.51
C ILE A 537 -23.18 -9.21 18.59
N GLY A 538 -22.67 -8.03 18.94
CA GLY A 538 -21.24 -7.74 19.07
C GLY A 538 -20.88 -6.32 18.66
N GLY A 539 -19.58 -6.05 18.56
CA GLY A 539 -19.06 -4.74 18.11
C GLY A 539 -17.95 -4.19 19.01
N ALA A 540 -17.88 -4.64 20.26
CA ALA A 540 -16.78 -4.37 21.18
C ALA A 540 -16.45 -5.63 21.98
N SER A 541 -15.23 -5.75 22.49
CA SER A 541 -14.82 -6.89 23.33
C SER A 541 -14.90 -6.53 24.80
N ASN A 542 -15.50 -7.38 25.63
CA ASN A 542 -15.46 -7.25 27.08
C ASN A 542 -14.42 -8.21 27.69
N GLU A 543 -14.18 -8.11 29.01
CA GLU A 543 -13.41 -9.13 29.73
C GLU A 543 -14.07 -10.51 29.55
N PRO A 544 -13.30 -11.58 29.25
CA PRO A 544 -13.85 -12.91 29.01
C PRO A 544 -14.81 -13.37 30.12
N GLY A 545 -16.04 -13.69 29.74
CA GLY A 545 -17.09 -14.17 30.64
C GLY A 545 -18.04 -13.09 31.18
N ARG A 546 -17.69 -11.80 31.12
CA ARG A 546 -18.59 -10.72 31.60
C ARG A 546 -19.77 -10.44 30.69
N GLU A 547 -19.63 -10.78 29.41
CA GLU A 547 -20.65 -10.58 28.38
C GLU A 547 -21.75 -11.66 28.39
N ARG A 548 -21.54 -12.77 29.11
CA ARG A 548 -22.41 -13.97 29.04
C ARG A 548 -23.87 -13.66 29.36
N GLU A 549 -24.14 -13.09 30.52
CA GLU A 549 -25.52 -12.85 30.98
C GLU A 549 -26.26 -11.85 30.08
N THR A 550 -25.57 -10.80 29.64
CA THR A 550 -26.13 -9.81 28.70
C THR A 550 -26.45 -10.45 27.36
N ILE A 551 -25.55 -11.25 26.77
CA ILE A 551 -25.80 -11.97 25.51
C ILE A 551 -27.01 -12.91 25.65
N LEU A 552 -27.08 -13.70 26.74
CA LEU A 552 -28.20 -14.62 26.98
C LEU A 552 -29.53 -13.86 27.10
N ALA A 553 -29.54 -12.72 27.80
CA ALA A 553 -30.73 -11.87 27.91
C ALA A 553 -31.18 -11.30 26.56
N MET A 554 -30.23 -10.81 25.75
CA MET A 554 -30.50 -10.33 24.38
C MET A 554 -31.09 -11.44 23.51
N CYS A 555 -30.50 -12.64 23.53
CA CYS A 555 -30.97 -13.77 22.73
C CYS A 555 -32.40 -14.18 23.10
N ARG A 556 -32.69 -14.33 24.40
CA ARG A 556 -34.05 -14.63 24.89
C ARG A 556 -35.05 -13.56 24.46
N ARG A 557 -34.67 -12.28 24.55
CA ARG A 557 -35.54 -11.16 24.13
C ARG A 557 -35.79 -11.14 22.63
N ILE A 558 -34.77 -11.38 21.81
CA ILE A 558 -34.93 -11.48 20.35
C ILE A 558 -35.84 -12.67 19.99
N ARG A 559 -35.64 -13.81 20.65
CA ARG A 559 -36.41 -15.04 20.42
C ARG A 559 -37.88 -14.93 20.84
N SER A 560 -38.24 -14.04 21.77
CA SER A 560 -39.65 -13.77 22.07
C SER A 560 -40.39 -13.06 20.93
N TYR A 561 -39.67 -12.45 19.99
CA TYR A 561 -40.27 -11.78 18.83
C TYR A 561 -40.10 -12.54 17.51
N SER A 562 -39.00 -13.27 17.32
CA SER A 562 -38.67 -13.85 16.01
C SER A 562 -37.69 -15.02 16.03
N ARG A 563 -37.79 -15.88 15.00
CA ARG A 563 -36.79 -16.91 14.64
C ARG A 563 -35.67 -16.41 13.73
N MET A 564 -35.55 -15.09 13.49
CA MET A 564 -34.47 -14.53 12.66
C MET A 564 -33.08 -15.05 13.09
N PRO A 565 -32.14 -15.27 12.16
CA PRO A 565 -30.79 -15.68 12.50
C PRO A 565 -30.13 -14.68 13.47
N ILE A 566 -29.49 -15.21 14.50
CA ILE A 566 -28.68 -14.44 15.47
C ILE A 566 -27.24 -14.86 15.24
N TYR A 567 -26.43 -13.91 14.77
CA TYR A 567 -25.00 -14.04 14.59
C TYR A 567 -24.27 -13.42 15.79
N LEU A 568 -23.60 -14.24 16.59
CA LEU A 568 -22.84 -13.78 17.76
C LEU A 568 -21.36 -13.62 17.39
N MET A 569 -20.82 -12.42 17.59
CA MET A 569 -19.40 -12.11 17.44
C MET A 569 -18.83 -11.65 18.78
N CYS A 570 -17.99 -12.48 19.40
CA CYS A 570 -17.36 -12.19 20.69
C CYS A 570 -15.93 -12.75 20.76
N LEU A 571 -15.24 -12.54 21.89
CA LEU A 571 -13.95 -13.19 22.12
C LEU A 571 -14.16 -14.71 22.28
N PRO A 572 -13.20 -15.55 21.86
CA PRO A 572 -13.36 -17.01 21.96
C PRO A 572 -13.55 -17.41 23.44
N PRO A 573 -14.69 -18.03 23.81
CA PRO A 573 -14.94 -18.45 25.19
C PRO A 573 -13.88 -19.42 25.71
N ARG A 574 -13.71 -19.49 27.03
CA ARG A 574 -12.73 -20.42 27.65
C ARG A 574 -13.31 -21.82 27.87
N LYS A 575 -14.64 -21.94 27.90
CA LYS A 575 -15.36 -23.17 28.20
C LYS A 575 -16.34 -23.47 27.07
N GLN A 576 -16.46 -24.75 26.71
CA GLN A 576 -17.44 -25.23 25.73
C GLN A 576 -18.88 -24.93 26.18
N ASP A 577 -19.18 -25.06 27.47
CA ASP A 577 -20.51 -24.80 28.06
C ASP A 577 -21.03 -23.39 27.77
N ASP A 578 -20.15 -22.39 27.67
CA ASP A 578 -20.59 -21.02 27.34
C ASP A 578 -21.15 -20.94 25.91
N ILE A 579 -20.51 -21.63 24.97
CA ILE A 579 -20.94 -21.68 23.56
C ILE A 579 -22.24 -22.48 23.43
N GLN A 580 -22.34 -23.61 24.14
CA GLN A 580 -23.57 -24.40 24.20
C GLN A 580 -24.74 -23.57 24.74
N ALA A 581 -24.54 -22.85 25.85
CA ALA A 581 -25.55 -21.97 26.43
C ALA A 581 -26.00 -20.87 25.45
N TYR A 582 -25.09 -20.31 24.65
CA TYR A 582 -25.44 -19.35 23.61
C TYR A 582 -26.28 -19.98 22.48
N ALA A 583 -25.91 -21.18 22.03
CA ALA A 583 -26.66 -21.91 21.01
C ALA A 583 -28.07 -22.28 21.51
N GLU A 584 -28.20 -22.77 22.74
CA GLU A 584 -29.47 -23.07 23.41
C GLU A 584 -30.35 -21.82 23.59
N ALA A 585 -29.75 -20.67 23.85
CA ALA A 585 -30.47 -19.38 23.92
C ALA A 585 -30.94 -18.88 22.54
N GLY A 586 -30.53 -19.54 21.45
CA GLY A 586 -31.01 -19.30 20.10
C GLY A 586 -29.99 -18.68 19.16
N VAL A 587 -28.70 -18.60 19.51
CA VAL A 587 -27.65 -18.21 18.55
C VAL A 587 -27.56 -19.27 17.44
N THR A 588 -27.59 -18.82 16.18
CA THR A 588 -27.55 -19.71 15.00
C THR A 588 -26.23 -19.62 14.25
N GLU A 589 -25.47 -18.55 14.46
CA GLU A 589 -24.19 -18.33 13.79
C GLU A 589 -23.17 -17.74 14.78
N PHE A 590 -21.91 -18.16 14.69
CA PHE A 590 -20.84 -17.72 15.60
C PHE A 590 -19.65 -17.11 14.84
N ALA A 591 -19.00 -16.12 15.42
CA ALA A 591 -17.69 -15.65 14.98
C ALA A 591 -16.72 -15.38 16.12
N PHE A 592 -15.53 -15.95 15.96
CA PHE A 592 -14.37 -15.69 16.83
C PHE A 592 -13.23 -15.19 15.95
N ASN A 593 -13.19 -13.87 15.73
CA ASN A 593 -12.24 -13.30 14.77
C ASN A 593 -10.81 -13.34 15.30
N MET A 594 -9.93 -14.03 14.59
CA MET A 594 -8.51 -14.13 14.93
C MET A 594 -7.70 -12.93 14.43
N GLU A 595 -8.18 -12.26 13.38
CA GLU A 595 -7.62 -11.13 12.62
C GLU A 595 -6.27 -11.40 11.94
N LEU A 596 -5.35 -12.06 12.61
CA LEU A 596 -4.07 -12.49 12.06
C LEU A 596 -3.91 -13.96 12.40
N TYR A 597 -3.13 -14.71 11.64
CA TYR A 597 -2.73 -16.07 11.99
C TYR A 597 -1.33 -16.13 12.62
N ASP A 598 -0.40 -15.30 12.16
CA ASP A 598 0.94 -15.15 12.75
C ASP A 598 0.83 -14.50 14.15
N ARG A 599 1.22 -15.24 15.19
CA ARG A 599 1.08 -14.77 16.58
C ARG A 599 2.09 -13.67 16.95
N THR A 600 3.23 -13.60 16.26
CA THR A 600 4.19 -12.53 16.49
C THR A 600 3.65 -11.21 15.94
N LEU A 601 3.09 -11.24 14.72
CA LEU A 601 2.47 -10.06 14.12
C LEU A 601 1.20 -9.65 14.87
N ALA A 602 0.40 -10.61 15.35
CA ALA A 602 -0.73 -10.27 16.23
C ALA A 602 -0.32 -9.55 17.51
N LEU A 603 0.74 -9.97 18.19
CA LEU A 603 1.22 -9.24 19.37
C LEU A 603 1.68 -7.82 19.04
N ARG A 604 2.22 -7.59 17.83
CA ARG A 604 2.66 -6.27 17.37
C ARG A 604 1.51 -5.35 17.00
N TYR A 605 0.52 -5.85 16.25
CA TYR A 605 -0.58 -5.03 15.73
C TYR A 605 -1.79 -4.97 16.66
N MET A 606 -1.98 -5.97 17.50
CA MET A 606 -3.08 -6.08 18.46
C MET A 606 -2.56 -6.56 19.82
N PRO A 607 -1.81 -5.74 20.56
CA PRO A 607 -1.06 -6.16 21.76
C PRO A 607 -1.91 -6.81 22.86
N GLY A 608 -3.19 -6.47 22.96
CA GLY A 608 -4.15 -7.14 23.84
C GLY A 608 -4.66 -8.45 23.25
N LYS A 609 -5.43 -8.37 22.15
CA LYS A 609 -6.08 -9.53 21.50
C LYS A 609 -5.08 -10.58 21.01
N GLY A 610 -3.88 -10.16 20.62
CA GLY A 610 -2.80 -11.01 20.13
C GLY A 610 -2.19 -11.93 21.18
N ARG A 611 -2.45 -11.69 22.47
CA ARG A 611 -2.08 -12.60 23.56
C ARG A 611 -3.00 -13.83 23.65
N ILE A 612 -4.16 -13.80 22.98
CA ILE A 612 -5.05 -14.95 22.92
C ILE A 612 -4.42 -16.00 22.01
N SER A 613 -4.18 -17.19 22.56
CA SER A 613 -3.52 -18.28 21.83
C SER A 613 -4.34 -18.71 20.62
N ARG A 614 -3.64 -19.13 19.56
CA ARG A 614 -4.26 -19.74 18.37
C ARG A 614 -5.14 -20.94 18.75
N GLU A 615 -4.66 -21.79 19.64
CA GLU A 615 -5.40 -22.96 20.14
C GLU A 615 -6.75 -22.59 20.74
N ARG A 616 -6.83 -21.49 21.50
CA ARG A 616 -8.11 -21.05 22.09
C ARG A 616 -9.14 -20.66 21.02
N TYR A 617 -8.71 -20.01 19.93
CA TYR A 617 -9.60 -19.73 18.80
C TYR A 617 -10.04 -21.02 18.11
N LEU A 618 -9.11 -21.92 17.80
CA LEU A 618 -9.41 -23.18 17.10
C LEU A 618 -10.37 -24.07 17.91
N ASN A 619 -10.15 -24.19 19.22
CA ASN A 619 -11.06 -24.93 20.11
C ASN A 619 -12.46 -24.31 20.12
N ALA A 620 -12.57 -22.99 20.27
CA ALA A 620 -13.87 -22.30 20.26
C ALA A 620 -14.60 -22.47 18.92
N LEU A 621 -13.90 -22.37 17.79
CA LEU A 621 -14.47 -22.59 16.46
C LEU A 621 -15.00 -24.03 16.31
N SER A 622 -14.24 -25.03 16.76
CA SER A 622 -14.67 -26.44 16.75
C SER A 622 -15.92 -26.65 17.59
N TRP A 623 -15.92 -26.16 18.83
CA TRP A 623 -17.07 -26.28 19.74
C TRP A 623 -18.32 -25.61 19.19
N ALA A 624 -18.20 -24.44 18.57
CA ALA A 624 -19.32 -23.78 17.91
C ALA A 624 -19.83 -24.59 16.71
N ALA A 625 -18.93 -25.16 15.91
CA ALA A 625 -19.30 -25.92 14.73
C ALA A 625 -19.99 -27.24 15.08
N GLU A 626 -19.67 -27.83 16.24
CA GLU A 626 -20.42 -28.94 16.83
C GLU A 626 -21.86 -28.55 17.22
N CYS A 627 -22.08 -27.29 17.64
CA CYS A 627 -23.40 -26.81 18.07
C CYS A 627 -24.31 -26.39 16.91
N VAL A 628 -23.78 -25.65 15.93
CA VAL A 628 -24.59 -25.02 14.86
C VAL A 628 -24.32 -25.59 13.46
N GLY A 629 -23.44 -26.58 13.34
CA GLY A 629 -23.09 -27.24 12.09
C GLY A 629 -21.80 -26.73 11.46
N LYS A 630 -21.25 -27.57 10.56
CA LYS A 630 -19.93 -27.40 9.92
C LYS A 630 -19.98 -26.80 8.51
N MET A 631 -21.14 -26.27 8.11
CA MET A 631 -21.39 -25.74 6.76
C MET A 631 -21.56 -24.22 6.78
N GLY A 632 -20.57 -23.50 7.34
CA GLY A 632 -20.46 -22.04 7.23
C GLY A 632 -21.29 -21.20 8.22
N ALA A 633 -21.91 -21.83 9.22
CA ALA A 633 -22.58 -21.13 10.33
C ALA A 633 -21.58 -20.54 11.35
N VAL A 634 -20.37 -21.09 11.41
CA VAL A 634 -19.25 -20.55 12.20
C VAL A 634 -18.28 -19.82 11.29
N ARG A 635 -17.74 -18.69 11.75
CA ARG A 635 -16.85 -17.84 10.95
C ARG A 635 -15.62 -17.38 11.73
N CYS A 636 -14.56 -17.08 11.00
CA CYS A 636 -13.35 -16.48 11.55
C CYS A 636 -12.85 -15.40 10.59
N SER A 637 -12.80 -14.15 11.05
CA SER A 637 -12.27 -13.05 10.24
C SER A 637 -10.76 -12.94 10.35
N PHE A 638 -10.13 -12.61 9.22
CA PHE A 638 -8.73 -12.27 9.06
C PHE A 638 -8.58 -10.92 8.33
N ILE A 639 -7.54 -10.17 8.67
CA ILE A 639 -7.15 -8.93 8.03
C ILE A 639 -6.12 -9.25 6.96
N ALA A 640 -6.56 -9.15 5.71
CA ALA A 640 -5.72 -9.37 4.55
C ALA A 640 -4.74 -8.21 4.35
N GLY A 641 -3.45 -8.50 4.34
CA GLY A 641 -2.40 -7.52 4.08
C GLY A 641 -1.58 -7.08 5.30
N LEU A 642 -1.81 -7.62 6.49
CA LEU A 642 -0.95 -7.35 7.66
C LEU A 642 0.01 -8.49 8.01
N GLU A 643 -0.09 -9.62 7.30
CA GLU A 643 0.83 -10.75 7.40
C GLU A 643 1.12 -11.31 5.99
N PRO A 644 2.19 -12.11 5.82
CA PRO A 644 2.51 -12.75 4.56
C PRO A 644 1.34 -13.58 4.03
N MET A 645 1.11 -13.60 2.71
CA MET A 645 0.00 -14.32 2.08
C MET A 645 -0.05 -15.80 2.52
N GLU A 646 1.10 -16.48 2.53
CA GLU A 646 1.18 -17.89 2.90
C GLU A 646 0.75 -18.14 4.35
N SER A 647 1.13 -17.25 5.29
CA SER A 647 0.69 -17.37 6.68
C SER A 647 -0.84 -17.19 6.82
N LEU A 648 -1.41 -16.25 6.06
CA LEU A 648 -2.85 -16.03 6.04
C LEU A 648 -3.60 -17.24 5.44
N LEU A 649 -3.10 -17.80 4.34
CA LEU A 649 -3.69 -18.99 3.69
C LEU A 649 -3.61 -20.24 4.57
N GLU A 650 -2.54 -20.42 5.34
CA GLU A 650 -2.47 -21.45 6.38
C GLU A 650 -3.58 -21.27 7.43
N GLY A 651 -3.86 -20.03 7.83
CA GLY A 651 -4.95 -19.69 8.75
C GLY A 651 -6.33 -19.97 8.15
N VAL A 652 -6.55 -19.60 6.89
CA VAL A 652 -7.76 -19.92 6.12
C VAL A 652 -7.99 -21.43 6.08
N GLU A 653 -6.97 -22.22 5.75
CA GLU A 653 -7.09 -23.67 5.70
C GLU A 653 -7.38 -24.27 7.09
N ALA A 654 -6.70 -23.78 8.13
CA ALA A 654 -6.87 -24.27 9.49
C ALA A 654 -8.32 -24.09 10.00
N VAL A 655 -8.97 -22.97 9.67
CA VAL A 655 -10.37 -22.73 10.07
C VAL A 655 -11.36 -23.51 9.21
N CYS A 656 -11.09 -23.67 7.91
CA CYS A 656 -11.90 -24.47 7.00
C CYS A 656 -11.98 -25.94 7.45
N ARG A 657 -10.85 -26.52 7.91
CA ARG A 657 -10.80 -27.89 8.47
C ARG A 657 -11.77 -28.11 9.64
N LEU A 658 -12.10 -27.06 10.38
CA LEU A 658 -13.02 -27.11 11.52
C LEU A 658 -14.49 -26.89 11.11
N GLY A 659 -14.77 -26.63 9.84
CA GLY A 659 -16.10 -26.29 9.34
C GLY A 659 -16.49 -24.82 9.50
N ALA A 660 -15.52 -23.96 9.83
CA ALA A 660 -15.72 -22.52 9.94
C ALA A 660 -15.34 -21.81 8.63
N ALA A 661 -16.20 -20.91 8.17
CA ALA A 661 -15.95 -20.12 6.96
C ALA A 661 -15.03 -18.92 7.27
N PRO A 662 -13.91 -18.76 6.55
CA PRO A 662 -13.06 -17.59 6.71
C PRO A 662 -13.74 -16.35 6.12
N ILE A 663 -13.52 -15.21 6.76
CA ILE A 663 -13.87 -13.88 6.24
C ILE A 663 -12.57 -13.12 6.05
N LEU A 664 -12.34 -12.61 4.85
CA LEU A 664 -11.18 -11.79 4.55
C LEU A 664 -11.59 -10.32 4.51
N SER A 665 -11.14 -9.54 5.48
CA SER A 665 -11.30 -8.08 5.49
C SER A 665 -10.00 -7.47 4.93
N PRO A 666 -10.04 -6.70 3.83
CA PRO A 666 -8.84 -6.04 3.34
C PRO A 666 -8.35 -5.04 4.38
N PHE A 667 -7.06 -5.06 4.69
CA PHE A 667 -6.44 -4.03 5.51
C PHE A 667 -6.59 -2.69 4.80
N ARG A 668 -7.08 -1.70 5.56
CA ARG A 668 -7.25 -0.34 5.08
C ARG A 668 -6.70 0.60 6.13
N PRO A 669 -5.82 1.55 5.76
CA PRO A 669 -5.37 2.57 6.68
C PRO A 669 -6.55 3.50 7.01
N VAL A 670 -7.05 3.39 8.25
CA VAL A 670 -8.13 4.25 8.76
C VAL A 670 -7.51 5.51 9.34
N PRO A 671 -8.03 6.71 9.00
CA PRO A 671 -7.59 7.97 9.59
C PRO A 671 -7.57 7.94 11.12
N PHE A 672 -6.62 8.66 11.72
CA PHE A 672 -6.48 8.83 13.17
C PHE A 672 -6.12 7.55 13.95
N THR A 673 -5.75 6.48 13.25
CA THR A 673 -5.20 5.26 13.86
C THR A 673 -3.67 5.24 13.78
N ASP A 674 -3.02 4.42 14.61
CA ASP A 674 -1.55 4.21 14.57
C ASP A 674 -1.04 3.70 13.21
N MET A 675 -1.96 3.20 12.36
CA MET A 675 -1.66 2.60 11.06
C MET A 675 -2.22 3.40 9.88
N GLN A 676 -2.65 4.64 10.10
CA GLN A 676 -3.18 5.52 9.04
C GLN A 676 -2.19 5.75 7.88
N ASP A 677 -0.90 5.64 8.15
CA ASP A 677 0.17 5.91 7.18
C ASP A 677 0.68 4.65 6.48
N VAL A 678 0.14 3.47 6.82
CA VAL A 678 0.55 2.19 6.24
C VAL A 678 -0.08 2.00 4.87
N VAL A 679 0.75 1.68 3.88
CA VAL A 679 0.32 1.39 2.51
C VAL A 679 -0.19 -0.06 2.38
N PRO A 680 -1.42 -0.28 1.86
CA PRO A 680 -1.98 -1.62 1.68
C PRO A 680 -1.32 -2.37 0.51
N PRO A 681 -1.53 -3.70 0.39
CA PRO A 681 -1.17 -4.47 -0.80
C PRO A 681 -1.79 -3.92 -2.10
N SER A 682 -1.24 -4.36 -3.24
CA SER A 682 -1.81 -4.05 -4.56
C SER A 682 -3.17 -4.72 -4.76
N ASN A 683 -3.93 -4.21 -5.73
CA ASN A 683 -5.19 -4.81 -6.13
C ASN A 683 -5.02 -6.25 -6.62
N GLU A 684 -3.98 -6.52 -7.40
CA GLU A 684 -3.62 -7.84 -7.89
C GLU A 684 -3.30 -8.81 -6.75
N TRP A 685 -2.61 -8.35 -5.69
CA TRP A 685 -2.33 -9.17 -4.50
C TRP A 685 -3.63 -9.57 -3.79
N PHE A 686 -4.58 -8.64 -3.65
CA PHE A 686 -5.88 -8.94 -3.07
C PHE A 686 -6.71 -9.89 -3.93
N LEU A 687 -6.66 -9.76 -5.26
CA LEU A 687 -7.34 -10.67 -6.17
C LEU A 687 -6.76 -12.09 -6.08
N GLU A 688 -5.43 -12.22 -6.11
CA GLU A 688 -4.75 -13.51 -5.96
C GLU A 688 -5.12 -14.18 -4.63
N LEU A 689 -5.03 -13.44 -3.51
CA LEU A 689 -5.43 -13.94 -2.20
C LEU A 689 -6.88 -14.43 -2.22
N THR A 690 -7.79 -13.66 -2.80
CA THR A 690 -9.22 -14.00 -2.87
C THR A 690 -9.42 -15.32 -3.62
N GLN A 691 -8.76 -15.49 -4.76
CA GLN A 691 -8.86 -16.70 -5.58
C GLN A 691 -8.30 -17.92 -4.85
N ARG A 692 -7.08 -17.83 -4.31
CA ARG A 692 -6.42 -18.92 -3.58
C ARG A 692 -7.20 -19.30 -2.31
N ALA A 693 -7.70 -18.33 -1.56
CA ALA A 693 -8.49 -18.60 -0.36
C ALA A 693 -9.86 -19.23 -0.70
N GLU A 694 -10.50 -18.83 -1.79
CA GLU A 694 -11.74 -19.44 -2.26
C GLU A 694 -11.52 -20.88 -2.72
N GLU A 695 -10.40 -21.19 -3.40
CA GLU A 695 -10.02 -22.56 -3.75
C GLU A 695 -9.85 -23.46 -2.52
N ILE A 696 -9.18 -22.97 -1.48
CA ILE A 696 -9.07 -23.66 -0.20
C ILE A 696 -10.47 -23.89 0.40
N CYS A 697 -11.33 -22.87 0.42
CA CYS A 697 -12.69 -23.01 0.94
C CYS A 697 -13.46 -24.11 0.20
N ARG A 698 -13.40 -24.14 -1.13
CA ARG A 698 -14.08 -25.14 -1.96
C ARG A 698 -13.62 -26.56 -1.68
N HIS A 699 -12.33 -26.77 -1.37
CA HIS A 699 -11.81 -28.08 -0.96
C HIS A 699 -12.55 -28.65 0.27
N TYR A 700 -13.00 -27.78 1.17
CA TYR A 700 -13.76 -28.14 2.36
C TYR A 700 -15.28 -27.93 2.21
N SER A 701 -15.79 -27.75 0.98
CA SER A 701 -17.21 -27.46 0.70
C SER A 701 -17.73 -26.18 1.38
N LEU A 702 -16.85 -25.19 1.53
CA LEU A 702 -17.13 -23.86 2.05
C LEU A 702 -16.90 -22.80 0.95
N THR A 703 -17.24 -21.56 1.25
CA THR A 703 -16.94 -20.36 0.45
C THR A 703 -16.56 -19.21 1.39
N LEU A 704 -15.87 -18.20 0.88
CA LEU A 704 -15.52 -17.01 1.64
C LEU A 704 -16.79 -16.29 2.15
N GLY A 705 -16.74 -15.90 3.42
CA GLY A 705 -17.89 -15.30 4.11
C GLY A 705 -17.98 -13.77 4.02
N PRO A 706 -19.06 -13.19 4.58
CA PRO A 706 -20.21 -13.89 5.16
C PRO A 706 -21.17 -14.47 4.10
N SER A 707 -22.08 -15.36 4.52
CA SER A 707 -23.03 -16.02 3.61
C SER A 707 -24.09 -15.06 3.05
N CYS A 708 -24.45 -14.00 3.78
CA CYS A 708 -25.35 -12.95 3.29
C CYS A 708 -24.61 -12.02 2.29
N PRO A 709 -25.04 -11.94 1.02
CA PRO A 709 -24.38 -11.10 0.01
C PRO A 709 -24.32 -9.61 0.38
N ALA A 710 -25.38 -9.07 0.98
CA ALA A 710 -25.41 -7.67 1.41
C ALA A 710 -24.40 -7.33 2.54
N CYS A 711 -23.96 -8.34 3.29
CA CYS A 711 -22.93 -8.20 4.33
C CYS A 711 -21.50 -8.45 3.80
N ARG A 712 -21.32 -8.80 2.52
CA ARG A 712 -20.00 -8.98 1.89
C ARG A 712 -19.41 -7.67 1.40
N ASN A 713 -20.12 -6.55 1.51
CA ASN A 713 -19.73 -5.24 1.00
C ASN A 713 -18.29 -4.84 1.32
N ASN A 714 -17.80 -5.19 2.52
CA ASN A 714 -16.45 -4.85 2.99
C ASN A 714 -15.50 -6.06 3.13
N THR A 715 -15.78 -7.17 2.43
CA THR A 715 -14.95 -8.39 2.46
C THR A 715 -14.42 -8.75 1.08
N LEU A 716 -13.27 -9.43 1.03
CA LEU A 716 -12.70 -10.00 -0.19
C LEU A 716 -13.42 -11.31 -0.50
N THR A 717 -14.29 -11.28 -1.52
CA THR A 717 -15.06 -12.43 -1.99
C THR A 717 -15.25 -12.34 -3.49
N ILE A 718 -15.43 -13.48 -4.16
CA ILE A 718 -15.93 -13.50 -5.53
C ILE A 718 -17.43 -13.16 -5.50
N VAL A 719 -17.87 -12.27 -6.39
CA VAL A 719 -19.24 -11.77 -6.45
C VAL A 719 -19.80 -11.90 -7.86
N GLU A 720 -21.10 -12.19 -7.95
CA GLU A 720 -21.84 -12.31 -9.21
C GLU A 720 -22.90 -11.21 -9.33
N PRO A 721 -23.25 -10.78 -10.56
CA PRO A 721 -24.29 -9.77 -10.76
C PRO A 721 -25.61 -10.17 -10.10
N ARG A 722 -26.30 -9.19 -9.51
CA ARG A 722 -27.60 -9.34 -8.84
C ARG A 722 -27.62 -10.23 -7.58
N GLU A 723 -26.48 -10.70 -7.08
CA GLU A 723 -26.44 -11.62 -5.93
C GLU A 723 -27.18 -11.10 -4.69
N ALA A 724 -27.19 -9.77 -4.44
CA ALA A 724 -27.90 -9.20 -3.30
C ALA A 724 -29.40 -8.99 -3.56
N LEU A 725 -29.80 -8.81 -4.82
CA LEU A 725 -31.22 -8.69 -5.21
C LEU A 725 -31.90 -10.06 -5.17
N ASP A 726 -31.21 -11.10 -5.64
CA ASP A 726 -31.70 -12.48 -5.69
C ASP A 726 -31.79 -13.10 -4.28
N PHE A 727 -30.97 -12.64 -3.34
CA PHE A 727 -30.97 -13.11 -1.95
C PHE A 727 -32.16 -12.61 -1.10
N ARG A 728 -33.09 -11.80 -1.65
CA ARG A 728 -34.30 -11.35 -0.91
C ARG A 728 -35.23 -12.54 -0.58
N ARG A 729 -34.92 -13.33 0.47
CA ARG A 729 -35.88 -14.28 1.09
C ARG A 729 -37.15 -13.53 1.51
N THR A 730 -38.29 -14.20 1.54
CA THR A 730 -39.48 -13.71 2.23
C THR A 730 -39.17 -13.33 3.69
N ALA A 731 -39.87 -12.35 4.25
CA ALA A 731 -39.73 -11.97 5.65
C ALA A 731 -39.92 -13.22 6.55
N TYR A 732 -39.06 -13.40 7.55
CA TYR A 732 -39.17 -14.50 8.51
C TYR A 732 -40.53 -14.43 9.21
N SER A 733 -41.19 -15.57 9.44
CA SER A 733 -42.49 -15.62 10.11
C SER A 733 -42.41 -14.93 11.47
N GLU A 734 -43.34 -14.00 11.70
CA GLU A 734 -43.59 -13.45 13.03
C GLU A 734 -44.26 -14.53 13.89
N PHE A 735 -44.00 -14.51 15.18
CA PHE A 735 -44.67 -15.38 16.15
C PHE A 735 -45.97 -14.78 16.63
#